data_AF-A0A1D8T8R4-F1
#
_entry.id   AF-A0A1D8T8R4-F1
#
_cell.length_a   1.000
_cell.length_b   1.000
_cell.length_c   1.000
_cell.angle_alpha   90.00
_cell.angle_beta   90.00
_cell.angle_gamma   90.00
#
_symmetry.space_group_name_H-M   'P 1'
#
loop_
_entity.id
_entity.type
_entity.pdbx_description
1 polymer ?
#
loop_
_entity_poly.entity_id
_entity_poly.type
_entity_poly.pdbx_seq_one_letter_code
_entity_poly.pdbx_strand_id
1 'polypeptide(L)'
;MRKGGRVAVVDDRGRSDYPGPPEEPGEEFGRQPPHDMAAEQSVLGGMLLSKDAIADVLEVLRPGDFYRPAHQSVYDAVLDLYARGEPADPVTVSAELERRGELRRIGGAPYLVTLTQTVPTAANAGYYADIVAEKAILRRLVDAGTRIVQYGYTGADGQDVAEVVDRAQAEVFEVTERRTAEDFVPLEQLLQPTMDEIDSIASRGGISLGVPTGFVELDEVTNGLHPGQMIIVAARPGVGKALALDTPLPTPTGWTTMGEVQVGDHLIDADGLPTRVVAATEVMLDRPCYEVEFSDGAVLVADAQHQWLTRTGGVAAVRTTDQIAESLGRGHYVAHAGALELPTSSLDVDPYALGAALACGVPEADKRVPAELLRGSVLERRELLAGLLDVGGSVSEDGSVRFEAKEIPLAADVRELVVGLGYDCRHEDRCLTFSADEEVFQLHRKAIQHKELRGPVSSARRIVDVRRIDSVPVRCVEVDNAEHLYLAGRSMIPTHNSTLGMDFLRSCSIKNGMASVIFSLEMGKTEIVMRLLSAEAKIKLGDMRSGKMSDDDWTKLARRMSEISEAPLFIDDSPNLTMMEIRAKARRLKQKHDIKLIVVDYLQLMTSGKKVESRQQEVSEFSRSLKLLAKELEVPVVAICQLNRGPEQRTDKKPMVSDLRESGSLEQDADMVILLHRPDAFERDDPRGGEADLILGKHRNGPTATITVAHQLHLSKFVDMARG
;
A
#
# COMPACT_ATOMS: atom_id res chain seq x y z
N MET A 1 41.60 -36.56 46.69
CA MET A 1 40.48 -37.10 45.88
C MET A 1 40.66 -36.67 44.41
N ARG A 2 39.93 -37.27 43.46
CA ARG A 2 40.20 -37.15 42.01
C ARG A 2 39.92 -35.75 41.42
N LYS A 3 40.85 -35.26 40.60
CA LYS A 3 40.62 -34.76 39.22
C LYS A 3 41.96 -34.74 38.47
N GLY A 4 41.96 -35.09 37.19
CA GLY A 4 43.18 -35.21 36.38
C GLY A 4 43.66 -33.86 35.83
N GLY A 5 44.97 -33.62 35.87
CA GLY A 5 45.62 -32.45 35.28
C GLY A 5 46.08 -32.70 33.84
N ARG A 6 46.32 -31.61 33.10
CA ARG A 6 46.90 -31.63 31.74
C ARG A 6 48.34 -32.14 31.78
N VAL A 7 48.75 -32.90 30.77
CA VAL A 7 50.18 -33.11 30.46
C VAL A 7 50.54 -32.19 29.30
N ALA A 8 51.50 -31.30 29.53
CA ALA A 8 52.23 -30.64 28.47
C ALA A 8 53.59 -31.32 28.34
N VAL A 9 54.08 -31.48 27.10
CA VAL A 9 55.46 -31.86 26.84
C VAL A 9 56.08 -30.74 26.02
N VAL A 10 57.09 -30.11 26.58
CA VAL A 10 58.04 -29.26 25.86
C VAL A 10 59.26 -30.12 25.61
N ASP A 11 59.75 -30.14 24.38
CA ASP A 11 61.16 -30.40 24.11
C ASP A 11 61.66 -29.33 23.13
N ASP A 12 62.91 -28.94 23.28
CA ASP A 12 63.49 -27.72 22.73
C ASP A 12 64.97 -27.94 22.39
N ARG A 13 65.28 -28.06 21.09
CA ARG A 13 66.60 -27.81 20.48
C ARG A 13 66.56 -27.96 18.96
N GLY A 14 67.42 -27.18 18.28
CA GLY A 14 67.96 -27.56 16.98
C GLY A 14 67.62 -26.63 15.80
N ARG A 15 68.04 -25.36 15.84
CA ARG A 15 68.20 -24.59 14.59
C ARG A 15 69.30 -25.21 13.73
N SER A 16 69.06 -25.29 12.43
CA SER A 16 70.09 -25.37 11.40
C SER A 16 69.96 -24.16 10.48
N ASP A 17 70.80 -23.15 10.68
CA ASP A 17 70.76 -21.92 9.87
C ASP A 17 71.32 -22.17 8.46
N TYR A 18 70.43 -22.51 7.53
CA TYR A 18 70.66 -22.47 6.09
C TYR A 18 69.48 -21.74 5.43
N PRO A 19 69.70 -20.62 4.71
CA PRO A 19 68.65 -20.03 3.90
C PRO A 19 68.39 -20.94 2.69
N GLY A 20 67.22 -21.55 2.64
CA GLY A 20 66.68 -22.06 1.39
C GLY A 20 66.47 -20.92 0.38
N PRO A 21 66.29 -21.22 -0.92
CA PRO A 21 65.79 -20.23 -1.85
C PRO A 21 64.45 -19.68 -1.30
N PRO A 22 64.16 -18.37 -1.48
CA PRO A 22 62.88 -17.83 -1.03
C PRO A 22 61.74 -18.57 -1.71
N GLU A 23 60.73 -18.95 -0.93
CA GLU A 23 59.48 -19.48 -1.47
C GLU A 23 58.88 -18.44 -2.43
N GLU A 24 58.44 -18.88 -3.60
CA GLU A 24 57.87 -17.99 -4.60
C GLU A 24 56.60 -17.32 -4.03
N PRO A 25 56.47 -15.98 -4.09
CA PRO A 25 55.29 -15.30 -3.59
C PRO A 25 54.08 -15.77 -4.40
N GLY A 26 53.13 -16.43 -3.73
CA GLY A 26 51.98 -17.07 -4.39
C GLY A 26 51.19 -16.13 -5.29
N GLU A 27 50.67 -16.68 -6.39
CA GLU A 27 50.00 -15.94 -7.48
C GLU A 27 48.64 -15.33 -7.07
N GLU A 28 48.65 -14.30 -6.21
CA GLU A 28 47.43 -13.61 -5.75
C GLU A 28 47.09 -12.34 -6.55
N PHE A 29 47.55 -12.24 -7.81
CA PHE A 29 47.19 -11.18 -8.75
C PHE A 29 46.81 -11.74 -10.13
N GLY A 30 45.52 -12.02 -10.35
CA GLY A 30 45.00 -12.31 -11.69
C GLY A 30 43.94 -13.40 -11.79
N ARG A 31 42.84 -13.34 -11.01
CA ARG A 31 41.66 -14.18 -11.29
C ARG A 31 41.07 -13.79 -12.66
N GLN A 32 41.34 -14.58 -13.69
CA GLN A 32 40.73 -14.38 -15.00
C GLN A 32 39.21 -14.62 -14.93
N PRO A 33 38.39 -13.87 -15.70
CA PRO A 33 36.95 -14.10 -15.75
C PRO A 33 36.61 -15.53 -16.21
N PRO A 34 35.52 -16.14 -15.70
CA PRO A 34 35.07 -17.46 -16.14
C PRO A 34 34.88 -17.56 -17.66
N HIS A 35 35.56 -18.55 -18.26
CA HIS A 35 35.52 -18.87 -19.69
C HIS A 35 35.95 -20.34 -19.92
N ASP A 36 35.64 -20.89 -21.10
CA ASP A 36 36.17 -22.17 -21.55
C ASP A 36 36.51 -22.07 -23.04
N MET A 37 37.80 -22.01 -23.37
CA MET A 37 38.22 -21.83 -24.76
C MET A 37 37.94 -23.04 -25.64
N ALA A 38 37.95 -24.25 -25.09
CA ALA A 38 37.75 -25.47 -25.87
C ALA A 38 36.27 -25.64 -26.22
N ALA A 39 35.36 -25.30 -25.29
CA ALA A 39 33.93 -25.22 -25.56
C ALA A 39 33.62 -24.18 -26.64
N GLU A 40 34.10 -22.93 -26.51
CA GLU A 40 33.86 -21.88 -27.51
C GLU A 40 34.33 -22.27 -28.92
N GLN A 41 35.51 -22.90 -29.03
CA GLN A 41 36.02 -23.37 -30.33
C GLN A 41 35.21 -24.55 -30.89
N SER A 42 34.73 -25.45 -30.02
CA SER A 42 33.89 -26.60 -30.42
C SER A 42 32.49 -26.18 -30.85
N VAL A 43 31.92 -25.13 -30.25
CA VAL A 43 30.66 -24.50 -30.69
C VAL A 43 30.82 -23.93 -32.10
N LEU A 44 31.74 -22.97 -32.30
CA LEU A 44 31.89 -22.28 -33.58
C LEU A 44 32.30 -23.23 -34.70
N GLY A 45 33.19 -24.18 -34.42
CA GLY A 45 33.57 -25.19 -35.40
C GLY A 45 32.43 -26.17 -35.73
N GLY A 46 31.52 -26.45 -34.79
CA GLY A 46 30.33 -27.28 -35.02
C GLY A 46 29.33 -26.59 -35.94
N MET A 47 29.07 -25.30 -35.69
CA MET A 47 28.26 -24.43 -36.56
C MET A 47 28.84 -24.33 -37.98
N LEU A 48 30.17 -24.23 -38.11
CA LEU A 48 30.89 -24.23 -39.40
C LEU A 48 30.89 -25.60 -40.13
N LEU A 49 30.37 -26.66 -39.50
CA LEU A 49 30.31 -28.02 -40.04
C LEU A 49 28.89 -28.54 -40.31
N SER A 50 27.87 -28.05 -39.59
CA SER A 50 26.47 -28.44 -39.79
C SER A 50 25.51 -27.27 -39.60
N LYS A 51 24.52 -27.18 -40.49
CA LYS A 51 23.43 -26.21 -40.35
C LYS A 51 22.57 -26.48 -39.10
N ASP A 52 22.37 -27.75 -38.76
CA ASP A 52 21.52 -28.13 -37.62
C ASP A 52 22.16 -27.67 -36.30
N ALA A 53 23.49 -27.78 -36.21
CA ALA A 53 24.30 -27.25 -35.11
C ALA A 53 24.27 -25.70 -35.00
N ILE A 54 23.80 -24.97 -36.02
CA ILE A 54 23.54 -23.52 -35.90
C ILE A 54 22.23 -23.28 -35.15
N ALA A 55 21.20 -24.10 -35.39
CA ALA A 55 19.93 -24.02 -34.68
C ALA A 55 20.09 -24.38 -33.20
N ASP A 56 20.70 -25.55 -32.91
CA ASP A 56 20.95 -26.03 -31.55
C ASP A 56 21.71 -25.01 -30.67
N VAL A 57 22.58 -24.20 -31.28
CA VAL A 57 23.40 -23.20 -30.58
C VAL A 57 22.68 -21.85 -30.46
N LEU A 58 21.87 -21.47 -31.47
CA LEU A 58 21.11 -20.22 -31.48
C LEU A 58 20.09 -20.15 -30.34
N GLU A 59 19.49 -21.28 -29.96
CA GLU A 59 18.59 -21.36 -28.80
C GLU A 59 19.29 -21.07 -27.46
N VAL A 60 20.62 -21.24 -27.38
CA VAL A 60 21.39 -21.25 -26.12
C VAL A 60 22.30 -20.03 -25.96
N LEU A 61 22.91 -19.51 -27.03
CA LEU A 61 23.96 -18.48 -26.96
C LEU A 61 23.65 -17.18 -27.70
N ARG A 62 24.18 -16.07 -27.16
CA ARG A 62 24.23 -14.76 -27.81
C ARG A 62 25.68 -14.37 -28.10
N PRO A 63 25.94 -13.42 -29.01
CA PRO A 63 27.31 -13.01 -29.36
C PRO A 63 28.15 -12.62 -28.13
N GLY A 64 27.55 -11.91 -27.15
CA GLY A 64 28.24 -11.50 -25.92
C GLY A 64 28.58 -12.62 -24.92
N ASP A 65 28.05 -13.83 -25.08
CA ASP A 65 28.33 -14.94 -24.16
C ASP A 65 29.71 -15.59 -24.42
N PHE A 66 30.30 -15.42 -25.60
CA PHE A 66 31.70 -15.78 -25.87
C PHE A 66 32.68 -14.82 -25.18
N TYR A 67 33.73 -15.34 -24.52
CA TYR A 67 34.75 -14.55 -23.82
C TYR A 67 35.69 -13.82 -24.77
N ARG A 68 36.04 -14.42 -25.92
CA ARG A 68 36.90 -13.74 -26.92
C ARG A 68 36.09 -12.91 -27.90
N PRO A 69 36.35 -11.60 -28.08
CA PRO A 69 35.74 -10.77 -29.13
C PRO A 69 35.88 -11.37 -30.54
N ALA A 70 36.99 -12.06 -30.82
CA ALA A 70 37.18 -12.77 -32.09
C ALA A 70 36.17 -13.90 -32.33
N HIS A 71 35.64 -14.53 -31.28
CA HIS A 71 34.60 -15.53 -31.37
C HIS A 71 33.21 -14.90 -31.54
N GLN A 72 32.98 -13.74 -30.92
CA GLN A 72 31.77 -12.92 -31.11
C GLN A 72 31.61 -12.57 -32.61
N SER A 73 32.66 -11.98 -33.23
CA SER A 73 32.67 -11.68 -34.68
C SER A 73 32.37 -12.89 -35.57
N VAL A 74 32.92 -14.07 -35.24
CA VAL A 74 32.66 -15.30 -36.02
C VAL A 74 31.22 -15.77 -35.85
N TYR A 75 30.69 -15.71 -34.63
CA TYR A 75 29.30 -16.05 -34.33
C TYR A 75 28.32 -15.13 -35.07
N ASP A 76 28.52 -13.81 -35.01
CA ASP A 76 27.72 -12.81 -35.73
C ASP A 76 27.74 -13.06 -37.25
N ALA A 77 28.93 -13.32 -37.82
CA ALA A 77 29.05 -13.62 -39.25
C ALA A 77 28.35 -14.93 -39.66
N VAL A 78 28.36 -15.96 -38.80
CA VAL A 78 27.62 -17.21 -39.02
C VAL A 78 26.10 -16.97 -38.96
N LEU A 79 25.61 -16.24 -37.96
CA LEU A 79 24.18 -15.93 -37.84
C LEU A 79 23.68 -15.06 -39.00
N ASP A 80 24.45 -14.06 -39.44
CA ASP A 80 24.09 -13.20 -40.57
C ASP A 80 24.09 -13.92 -41.92
N LEU A 81 24.83 -15.03 -42.07
CA LEU A 81 24.75 -15.92 -43.23
C LEU A 81 23.50 -16.82 -43.12
N TYR A 82 23.31 -17.45 -41.96
CA TYR A 82 22.16 -18.32 -41.67
C TYR A 82 20.82 -17.60 -41.85
N ALA A 83 20.70 -16.36 -41.37
CA ALA A 83 19.51 -15.51 -41.51
C ALA A 83 19.20 -15.12 -42.97
N ARG A 84 20.22 -15.10 -43.85
CA ARG A 84 20.05 -14.92 -45.31
C ARG A 84 19.76 -16.24 -46.05
N GLY A 85 19.78 -17.37 -45.35
CA GLY A 85 19.69 -18.71 -45.94
C GLY A 85 20.96 -19.15 -46.67
N GLU A 86 22.07 -18.43 -46.50
CA GLU A 86 23.37 -18.74 -47.09
C GLU A 86 24.09 -19.79 -46.21
N PRO A 87 24.85 -20.74 -46.79
CA PRO A 87 25.62 -21.69 -45.99
C PRO A 87 26.71 -20.95 -45.22
N ALA A 88 26.91 -21.30 -43.94
CA ALA A 88 27.93 -20.72 -43.07
C ALA A 88 29.09 -21.70 -42.89
N ASP A 89 29.96 -21.75 -43.89
CA ASP A 89 31.19 -22.55 -43.93
C ASP A 89 32.45 -21.67 -43.78
N PRO A 90 33.66 -22.25 -43.60
CA PRO A 90 34.89 -21.45 -43.45
C PRO A 90 35.25 -20.53 -44.63
N VAL A 91 34.66 -20.71 -45.82
CA VAL A 91 34.92 -19.87 -47.01
C VAL A 91 33.97 -18.68 -47.05
N THR A 92 32.68 -18.94 -46.88
CA THR A 92 31.59 -17.94 -46.80
C THR A 92 31.73 -17.04 -45.58
N VAL A 93 32.01 -17.60 -44.39
CA VAL A 93 32.29 -16.83 -43.16
C VAL A 93 33.58 -16.01 -43.32
N SER A 94 34.60 -16.52 -44.02
CA SER A 94 35.80 -15.71 -44.32
C SER A 94 35.46 -14.52 -45.22
N ALA A 95 34.62 -14.70 -46.24
CA ALA A 95 34.21 -13.62 -47.15
C ALA A 95 33.34 -12.57 -46.44
N GLU A 96 32.42 -13.00 -45.57
CA GLU A 96 31.60 -12.12 -44.73
C GLU A 96 32.47 -11.30 -43.76
N LEU A 97 33.43 -11.93 -43.08
CA LEU A 97 34.36 -11.25 -42.18
C LEU A 97 35.35 -10.32 -42.92
N GLU A 98 35.72 -10.63 -44.17
CA GLU A 98 36.52 -9.72 -44.99
C GLU A 98 35.69 -8.51 -45.44
N ARG A 99 34.41 -8.70 -45.79
CA ARG A 99 33.45 -7.63 -46.08
C ARG A 99 33.26 -6.67 -44.89
N ARG A 100 33.31 -7.18 -43.65
CA ARG A 100 33.29 -6.37 -42.41
C ARG A 100 34.64 -5.73 -42.06
N GLY A 101 35.74 -6.15 -42.70
CA GLY A 101 37.10 -5.75 -42.32
C GLY A 101 37.63 -6.44 -41.04
N GLU A 102 36.90 -7.43 -40.52
CA GLU A 102 37.20 -8.09 -39.25
C GLU A 102 38.03 -9.36 -39.39
N LEU A 103 38.14 -9.94 -40.59
CA LEU A 103 38.89 -11.18 -40.85
C LEU A 103 40.33 -11.16 -40.28
N ARG A 104 41.00 -9.99 -40.28
CA ARG A 104 42.35 -9.84 -39.70
C ARG A 104 42.37 -9.86 -38.17
N ARG A 105 41.28 -9.47 -37.49
CA ARG A 105 41.15 -9.46 -36.03
C ARG A 105 40.94 -10.88 -35.47
N ILE A 106 40.29 -11.77 -36.24
CA ILE A 106 40.04 -13.15 -35.82
C ILE A 106 41.21 -14.13 -36.06
N GLY A 107 42.33 -13.65 -36.63
CA GLY A 107 43.47 -14.50 -37.03
C GLY A 107 43.47 -14.97 -38.50
N GLY A 108 42.54 -14.46 -39.32
CA GLY A 108 42.44 -14.77 -40.76
C GLY A 108 41.73 -16.09 -41.07
N ALA A 109 41.54 -16.36 -42.36
CA ALA A 109 40.87 -17.57 -42.86
C ALA A 109 41.41 -18.90 -42.29
N PRO A 110 42.74 -19.08 -42.03
CA PRO A 110 43.26 -20.30 -41.41
C PRO A 110 42.67 -20.58 -40.01
N TYR A 111 42.22 -19.56 -39.27
CA TYR A 111 41.61 -19.76 -37.96
C TYR A 111 40.27 -20.47 -38.05
N LEU A 112 39.43 -20.13 -39.05
CA LEU A 112 38.15 -20.80 -39.31
C LEU A 112 38.33 -22.29 -39.64
N VAL A 113 39.40 -22.64 -40.36
CA VAL A 113 39.78 -24.04 -40.62
C VAL A 113 40.32 -24.73 -39.36
N THR A 114 40.95 -24.00 -38.45
CA THR A 114 41.36 -24.54 -37.14
C THR A 114 40.15 -24.86 -36.26
N LEU A 115 39.12 -24.00 -36.27
CA LEU A 115 37.87 -24.24 -35.53
C LEU A 115 37.19 -25.55 -35.97
N THR A 116 37.03 -25.79 -37.28
CA THR A 116 36.43 -27.05 -37.77
C THR A 116 37.28 -28.30 -37.49
N GLN A 117 38.60 -28.15 -37.33
CA GLN A 117 39.50 -29.24 -36.91
C GLN A 117 39.51 -29.50 -35.39
N THR A 118 39.03 -28.56 -34.57
CA THR A 118 38.99 -28.71 -33.11
C THR A 118 37.81 -29.57 -32.64
N VAL A 119 36.74 -29.66 -33.44
CA VAL A 119 35.44 -30.22 -33.03
C VAL A 119 35.44 -31.75 -33.12
N PRO A 120 35.14 -32.49 -32.03
CA PRO A 120 35.09 -33.96 -32.08
C PRO A 120 33.91 -34.48 -32.92
N THR A 121 32.73 -33.87 -32.77
CA THR A 121 31.50 -34.19 -33.53
C THR A 121 30.58 -32.97 -33.55
N ALA A 122 30.09 -32.54 -34.71
CA ALA A 122 29.19 -31.38 -34.82
C ALA A 122 27.86 -31.55 -34.07
N ALA A 123 27.35 -32.79 -33.95
CA ALA A 123 26.12 -33.12 -33.22
C ALA A 123 26.18 -32.87 -31.70
N ASN A 124 27.35 -32.52 -31.14
CA ASN A 124 27.50 -32.16 -29.74
C ASN A 124 27.55 -30.63 -29.52
N ALA A 125 27.28 -29.81 -30.54
CA ALA A 125 27.42 -28.36 -30.47
C ALA A 125 26.58 -27.72 -29.34
N GLY A 126 25.32 -28.14 -29.16
CA GLY A 126 24.46 -27.68 -28.06
C GLY A 126 25.05 -27.96 -26.66
N TYR A 127 25.62 -29.14 -26.44
CA TYR A 127 26.28 -29.46 -25.16
C TYR A 127 27.52 -28.59 -24.89
N TYR A 128 28.27 -28.21 -25.92
CA TYR A 128 29.35 -27.24 -25.77
C TYR A 128 28.81 -25.81 -25.57
N ALA A 129 27.64 -25.48 -26.14
CA ALA A 129 26.97 -24.20 -25.95
C ALA A 129 26.48 -24.01 -24.51
N ASP A 130 25.92 -25.05 -23.87
CA ASP A 130 25.58 -25.06 -22.44
C ASP A 130 26.79 -24.68 -21.57
N ILE A 131 27.97 -25.26 -21.85
CA ILE A 131 29.21 -24.97 -21.11
C ILE A 131 29.61 -23.50 -21.26
N VAL A 132 29.52 -22.94 -22.48
CA VAL A 132 29.80 -21.51 -22.72
C VAL A 132 28.78 -20.62 -21.99
N ALA A 133 27.50 -20.98 -22.03
CA ALA A 133 26.43 -20.24 -21.35
C ALA A 133 26.61 -20.23 -19.82
N GLU A 134 27.00 -21.36 -19.21
CA GLU A 134 27.39 -21.40 -17.79
C GLU A 134 28.53 -20.41 -17.49
N LYS A 135 29.59 -20.39 -18.31
CA LYS A 135 30.73 -19.50 -18.05
C LYS A 135 30.34 -18.05 -18.28
N ALA A 136 29.46 -17.75 -19.23
CA ALA A 136 28.92 -16.42 -19.45
C ALA A 136 28.06 -15.91 -18.29
N ILE A 137 27.22 -16.76 -17.68
CA ILE A 137 26.46 -16.43 -16.46
C ILE A 137 27.42 -16.16 -15.30
N LEU A 138 28.42 -17.03 -15.08
CA LEU A 138 29.43 -16.84 -14.04
C LEU A 138 30.28 -15.57 -14.26
N ARG A 139 30.55 -15.20 -15.51
CA ARG A 139 31.23 -13.93 -15.86
C ARG A 139 30.35 -12.72 -15.57
N ARG A 140 29.09 -12.73 -16.03
CA ARG A 140 28.10 -11.68 -15.69
C ARG A 140 27.93 -11.48 -14.18
N LEU A 141 28.00 -12.56 -13.38
CA LEU A 141 27.99 -12.48 -11.92
C LEU A 141 29.21 -11.74 -11.34
N VAL A 142 30.40 -11.95 -11.90
CA VAL A 142 31.62 -11.22 -11.50
C VAL A 142 31.54 -9.73 -11.89
N ASP A 143 31.01 -9.44 -13.07
CA ASP A 143 30.84 -8.08 -13.57
C ASP A 143 29.78 -7.29 -12.76
N ALA A 144 28.66 -7.92 -12.42
CA ALA A 144 27.65 -7.35 -11.51
C ALA A 144 28.22 -7.16 -10.10
N GLY A 145 28.93 -8.16 -9.55
CA GLY A 145 29.60 -8.05 -8.25
C GLY A 145 30.59 -6.88 -8.19
N THR A 146 31.32 -6.64 -9.28
CA THR A 146 32.26 -5.51 -9.38
C THR A 146 31.53 -4.16 -9.44
N ARG A 147 30.41 -4.07 -10.19
CA ARG A 147 29.56 -2.87 -10.21
C ARG A 147 28.95 -2.58 -8.84
N ILE A 148 28.49 -3.59 -8.11
CA ILE A 148 27.94 -3.45 -6.74
C ILE A 148 29.00 -2.93 -5.77
N VAL A 149 30.25 -3.43 -5.85
CA VAL A 149 31.37 -2.90 -5.06
C VAL A 149 31.67 -1.44 -5.41
N GLN A 150 31.63 -1.06 -6.69
CA GLN A 150 31.78 0.34 -7.11
C GLN A 150 30.66 1.23 -6.55
N TYR A 151 29.40 0.80 -6.61
CA TYR A 151 28.27 1.53 -6.02
C TYR A 151 28.44 1.74 -4.52
N GLY A 152 28.95 0.75 -3.79
CA GLY A 152 29.26 0.86 -2.36
C GLY A 152 30.30 1.93 -2.03
N TYR A 153 31.28 2.16 -2.91
CA TYR A 153 32.24 3.26 -2.75
C TYR A 153 31.68 4.61 -3.20
N THR A 154 30.98 4.70 -4.34
CA THR A 154 30.40 5.96 -4.84
C THR A 154 29.23 6.47 -3.97
N GLY A 155 28.49 5.57 -3.32
CA GLY A 155 27.42 5.93 -2.39
C GLY A 155 27.90 6.68 -1.15
N ALA A 156 29.18 6.54 -0.77
CA ALA A 156 29.77 7.24 0.36
C ALA A 156 29.87 8.78 0.15
N ASP A 157 29.85 9.24 -1.10
CA ASP A 157 29.94 10.66 -1.48
C ASP A 157 28.55 11.37 -1.50
N GLY A 158 27.55 10.82 -0.79
CA GLY A 158 26.29 11.52 -0.51
C GLY A 158 25.12 11.22 -1.45
N GLN A 159 25.08 10.04 -2.06
CA GLN A 159 23.85 9.53 -2.70
C GLN A 159 22.89 8.93 -1.66
N ASP A 160 21.61 8.78 -2.02
CA ASP A 160 20.65 8.08 -1.16
C ASP A 160 21.03 6.58 -1.07
N VAL A 161 21.17 6.09 0.16
CA VAL A 161 21.49 4.68 0.43
C VAL A 161 20.40 3.75 -0.12
N ALA A 162 19.14 4.19 -0.17
CA ALA A 162 18.05 3.43 -0.78
C ALA A 162 18.28 3.23 -2.29
N GLU A 163 18.62 4.30 -3.03
CA GLU A 163 18.87 4.22 -4.47
C GLU A 163 20.11 3.35 -4.79
N VAL A 164 21.16 3.45 -3.96
CA VAL A 164 22.36 2.60 -4.07
C VAL A 164 22.01 1.12 -3.87
N VAL A 165 21.15 0.80 -2.90
CA VAL A 165 20.68 -0.57 -2.63
C VAL A 165 19.77 -1.09 -3.76
N ASP A 166 18.85 -0.29 -4.28
CA ASP A 166 17.96 -0.69 -5.38
C ASP A 166 18.74 -0.99 -6.66
N ARG A 167 19.71 -0.14 -7.01
CA ARG A 167 20.62 -0.38 -8.15
C ARG A 167 21.44 -1.67 -7.96
N ALA A 168 21.93 -1.92 -6.74
CA ALA A 168 22.64 -3.16 -6.44
C ALA A 168 21.74 -4.41 -6.52
N GLN A 169 20.46 -4.31 -6.15
CA GLN A 169 19.50 -5.40 -6.30
C GLN A 169 19.18 -5.69 -7.78
N ALA A 170 19.03 -4.65 -8.60
CA ALA A 170 18.80 -4.79 -10.03
C ALA A 170 19.96 -5.52 -10.74
N GLU A 171 21.21 -5.14 -10.43
CA GLU A 171 22.42 -5.78 -10.94
C GLU A 171 22.50 -7.28 -10.65
N VAL A 172 22.15 -7.72 -9.43
CA VAL A 172 22.08 -9.16 -9.11
C VAL A 172 20.94 -9.83 -9.88
N PHE A 173 19.82 -9.14 -10.07
CA PHE A 173 18.63 -9.71 -10.72
C PHE A 173 18.86 -9.99 -12.22
N GLU A 174 19.50 -9.07 -12.95
CA GLU A 174 19.84 -9.25 -14.38
C GLU A 174 20.71 -10.50 -14.65
N VAL A 175 21.54 -10.89 -13.68
CA VAL A 175 22.37 -12.11 -13.78
C VAL A 175 21.54 -13.39 -13.60
N THR A 176 20.48 -13.34 -12.79
CA THR A 176 19.61 -14.49 -12.52
C THR A 176 18.47 -14.69 -13.52
N GLU A 177 18.25 -13.74 -14.43
CA GLU A 177 17.26 -13.87 -15.50
C GLU A 177 17.71 -14.87 -16.58
N ARG A 178 17.44 -16.16 -16.35
CA ARG A 178 17.35 -17.14 -17.44
C ARG A 178 16.20 -16.71 -18.35
N ARG A 179 16.52 -16.24 -19.55
CA ARG A 179 15.49 -15.86 -20.53
C ARG A 179 14.90 -17.10 -21.18
N THR A 180 13.57 -17.16 -21.15
CA THR A 180 12.75 -18.06 -21.96
C THR A 180 13.04 -17.83 -23.46
N ALA A 181 12.71 -18.84 -24.28
CA ALA A 181 12.95 -18.85 -25.72
C ALA A 181 12.19 -17.76 -26.51
N GLU A 182 12.42 -17.72 -27.82
CA GLU A 182 12.09 -16.62 -28.74
C GLU A 182 10.61 -16.19 -28.77
N ASP A 183 10.37 -14.90 -29.06
CA ASP A 183 9.05 -14.23 -29.03
C ASP A 183 8.01 -14.72 -30.06
N PHE A 184 8.28 -15.79 -30.82
CA PHE A 184 7.47 -16.23 -31.97
C PHE A 184 7.13 -17.73 -31.94
N VAL A 185 6.05 -18.09 -31.23
CA VAL A 185 5.50 -19.45 -31.26
C VAL A 185 4.67 -19.67 -32.55
N PRO A 186 4.97 -20.71 -33.37
CA PRO A 186 4.15 -21.06 -34.53
C PRO A 186 2.71 -21.40 -34.14
N LEU A 187 1.72 -20.93 -34.91
CA LEU A 187 0.29 -21.12 -34.61
C LEU A 187 -0.09 -22.60 -34.39
N GLU A 188 0.52 -23.52 -35.14
CA GLU A 188 0.32 -24.97 -34.98
C GLU A 188 0.64 -25.49 -33.57
N GLN A 189 1.67 -24.94 -32.92
CA GLN A 189 2.04 -25.29 -31.54
C GLN A 189 1.09 -24.68 -30.50
N LEU A 190 0.37 -23.60 -30.84
CA LEU A 190 -0.67 -23.00 -29.99
C LEU A 190 -2.02 -23.72 -30.16
N LEU A 191 -2.32 -24.25 -31.34
CA LEU A 191 -3.62 -24.87 -31.65
C LEU A 191 -3.95 -26.08 -30.77
N GLN A 192 -2.99 -26.97 -30.48
CA GLN A 192 -3.25 -28.11 -29.59
C GLN A 192 -3.56 -27.67 -28.15
N PRO A 193 -2.70 -26.89 -27.45
CA PRO A 193 -3.01 -26.37 -26.12
C PRO A 193 -4.35 -25.61 -26.05
N THR A 194 -4.69 -24.79 -27.05
CA THR A 194 -5.98 -24.09 -27.08
C THR A 194 -7.17 -25.05 -27.26
N MET A 195 -7.03 -26.14 -28.02
CA MET A 195 -8.09 -27.15 -28.15
C MET A 195 -8.25 -27.99 -26.86
N ASP A 196 -7.14 -28.39 -26.24
CA ASP A 196 -7.15 -29.07 -24.93
C ASP A 196 -7.79 -28.17 -23.84
N GLU A 197 -7.51 -26.87 -23.88
CA GLU A 197 -8.14 -25.87 -23.00
C GLU A 197 -9.66 -25.77 -23.26
N ILE A 198 -10.10 -25.68 -24.52
CA ILE A 198 -11.51 -25.66 -24.92
C ILE A 198 -12.26 -26.93 -24.45
N ASP A 199 -11.68 -28.12 -24.66
CA ASP A 199 -12.26 -29.37 -24.20
C ASP A 199 -12.29 -29.46 -22.66
N SER A 200 -11.35 -28.82 -21.96
CA SER A 200 -11.38 -28.68 -20.49
C SER A 200 -12.52 -27.80 -19.98
N ILE A 201 -12.89 -26.74 -20.73
CA ILE A 201 -14.06 -25.89 -20.43
C ILE A 201 -15.36 -26.68 -20.67
N ALA A 202 -15.46 -27.36 -21.83
CA ALA A 202 -16.65 -28.11 -22.23
C ALA A 202 -16.95 -29.26 -21.26
N SER A 203 -15.93 -30.02 -20.86
CA SER A 203 -16.05 -31.15 -19.93
C SER A 203 -16.40 -30.74 -18.49
N ARG A 204 -16.16 -29.48 -18.09
CA ARG A 204 -16.54 -28.91 -16.79
C ARG A 204 -17.91 -28.21 -16.78
N GLY A 205 -18.68 -28.29 -17.87
CA GLY A 205 -19.99 -27.67 -17.97
C GLY A 205 -19.96 -26.15 -18.15
N GLY A 206 -18.85 -25.60 -18.65
CA GLY A 206 -18.72 -24.18 -19.01
C GLY A 206 -18.32 -23.22 -17.89
N ILE A 207 -18.06 -23.71 -16.67
CA ILE A 207 -17.75 -22.85 -15.51
C ILE A 207 -16.23 -22.68 -15.32
N SER A 208 -15.77 -21.44 -15.56
CA SER A 208 -14.54 -20.78 -15.12
C SER A 208 -13.18 -21.50 -15.28
N LEU A 209 -12.36 -20.96 -16.19
CA LEU A 209 -10.89 -21.04 -16.08
C LEU A 209 -10.29 -19.93 -15.20
N GLY A 210 -10.98 -18.78 -15.09
CA GLY A 210 -10.54 -17.67 -14.26
C GLY A 210 -10.74 -17.93 -12.76
N VAL A 211 -10.15 -17.06 -11.93
CA VAL A 211 -10.38 -17.03 -10.48
C VAL A 211 -11.83 -16.60 -10.22
N PRO A 212 -12.66 -17.40 -9.51
CA PRO A 212 -14.06 -17.03 -9.26
C PRO A 212 -14.16 -15.80 -8.36
N THR A 213 -14.86 -14.75 -8.81
CA THR A 213 -15.14 -13.56 -8.01
C THR A 213 -16.00 -13.88 -6.78
N GLY A 214 -16.81 -14.93 -6.88
CA GLY A 214 -17.67 -15.39 -5.79
C GLY A 214 -19.05 -14.75 -5.78
N PHE A 215 -19.41 -14.09 -6.89
CA PHE A 215 -20.74 -13.61 -7.25
C PHE A 215 -21.17 -14.32 -8.54
N VAL A 216 -22.19 -15.19 -8.47
CA VAL A 216 -22.54 -16.09 -9.58
C VAL A 216 -22.87 -15.33 -10.87
N GLU A 217 -23.56 -14.19 -10.78
CA GLU A 217 -23.92 -13.38 -11.95
C GLU A 217 -22.74 -12.62 -12.56
N LEU A 218 -21.72 -12.28 -11.76
CA LEU A 218 -20.48 -11.69 -12.27
C LEU A 218 -19.59 -12.76 -12.91
N ASP A 219 -19.53 -13.95 -12.30
CA ASP A 219 -18.78 -15.09 -12.83
C ASP A 219 -19.45 -15.65 -14.11
N GLU A 220 -20.77 -15.61 -14.25
CA GLU A 220 -21.49 -15.94 -15.50
C GLU A 220 -21.19 -14.95 -16.66
N VAL A 221 -20.91 -13.67 -16.35
CA VAL A 221 -20.61 -12.62 -17.34
C VAL A 221 -19.11 -12.54 -17.70
N THR A 222 -18.22 -12.85 -16.75
CA THR A 222 -16.76 -12.73 -16.91
C THR A 222 -16.05 -14.07 -17.15
N ASN A 223 -16.69 -15.18 -16.79
CA ASN A 223 -16.10 -16.51 -16.67
C ASN A 223 -14.86 -16.55 -15.73
N GLY A 224 -14.94 -15.77 -14.65
CA GLY A 224 -13.90 -15.53 -13.66
C GLY A 224 -12.93 -14.40 -14.03
N LEU A 225 -11.98 -14.11 -13.13
CA LEU A 225 -10.87 -13.18 -13.37
C LEU A 225 -9.70 -13.93 -14.02
N HIS A 226 -9.27 -13.52 -15.22
CA HIS A 226 -8.32 -14.31 -16.01
C HIS A 226 -6.86 -13.89 -15.81
N PRO A 227 -5.89 -14.82 -15.98
CA PRO A 227 -4.47 -14.50 -16.11
C PRO A 227 -4.19 -13.30 -17.03
N GLY A 228 -3.23 -12.45 -16.66
CA GLY A 228 -2.83 -11.30 -17.48
C GLY A 228 -3.78 -10.09 -17.46
N GLN A 229 -4.92 -10.18 -16.77
CA GLN A 229 -5.89 -9.08 -16.67
C GLN A 229 -5.51 -8.07 -15.58
N MET A 230 -5.68 -6.78 -15.90
CA MET A 230 -5.77 -5.69 -14.94
C MET A 230 -7.25 -5.32 -14.80
N ILE A 231 -7.77 -5.49 -13.58
CA ILE A 231 -9.14 -5.18 -13.21
C ILE A 231 -9.12 -3.96 -12.30
N ILE A 232 -9.95 -2.97 -12.60
CA ILE A 232 -10.19 -1.84 -11.70
C ILE A 232 -11.52 -2.04 -11.01
N VAL A 233 -11.50 -2.01 -9.68
CA VAL A 233 -12.69 -1.90 -8.84
C VAL A 233 -12.74 -0.46 -8.34
N ALA A 234 -13.69 0.31 -8.85
CA ALA A 234 -13.81 1.72 -8.51
C ALA A 234 -15.11 2.02 -7.77
N ALA A 235 -14.99 2.72 -6.65
CA ALA A 235 -16.12 3.16 -5.82
C ALA A 235 -15.98 4.66 -5.53
N ARG A 236 -17.09 5.35 -5.27
CA ARG A 236 -16.98 6.66 -4.62
C ARG A 236 -16.48 6.48 -3.18
N PRO A 237 -15.64 7.40 -2.67
CA PRO A 237 -15.39 7.54 -1.24
C PRO A 237 -16.71 7.45 -0.46
N GLY A 238 -16.75 6.55 0.52
CA GLY A 238 -18.02 6.00 1.01
C GLY A 238 -18.90 7.06 1.68
N VAL A 239 -20.19 7.04 1.32
CA VAL A 239 -21.19 7.96 1.88
C VAL A 239 -21.46 7.58 3.33
N GLY A 240 -20.92 8.39 4.24
CA GLY A 240 -21.03 8.18 5.69
C GLY A 240 -20.12 9.09 6.50
N LYS A 241 -19.91 10.33 6.06
CA LYS A 241 -19.16 11.37 6.79
C LYS A 241 -19.84 12.75 6.72
N ALA A 242 -21.15 12.81 6.47
CA ALA A 242 -21.83 14.10 6.31
C ALA A 242 -22.22 14.73 7.65
N LEU A 243 -22.02 16.04 7.76
CA LEU A 243 -22.25 16.85 8.95
C LEU A 243 -23.04 18.10 8.56
N ALA A 244 -23.77 18.69 9.52
CA ALA A 244 -24.51 19.94 9.27
C ALA A 244 -23.58 21.07 8.82
N LEU A 245 -24.04 21.96 7.93
CA LEU A 245 -23.18 23.00 7.33
C LEU A 245 -22.55 23.95 8.36
N ASP A 246 -23.20 24.19 9.48
CA ASP A 246 -22.71 25.01 10.59
C ASP A 246 -21.67 24.31 11.48
N THR A 247 -21.41 23.01 11.25
CA THR A 247 -20.39 22.25 11.98
C THR A 247 -19.01 22.90 11.79
N PRO A 248 -18.36 23.38 12.86
CA PRO A 248 -17.06 24.02 12.76
C PRO A 248 -15.97 22.97 12.58
N LEU A 249 -15.02 23.24 11.69
CA LEU A 249 -13.86 22.41 11.36
C LEU A 249 -12.58 23.19 11.69
N PRO A 250 -11.63 22.63 12.46
CA PRO A 250 -10.40 23.33 12.82
C PRO A 250 -9.47 23.38 11.60
N THR A 251 -8.81 24.52 11.42
CA THR A 251 -7.78 24.74 10.41
C THR A 251 -6.45 25.09 11.09
N PRO A 252 -5.30 24.97 10.40
CA PRO A 252 -4.01 25.46 10.92
C PRO A 252 -3.98 26.97 11.26
N THR A 253 -4.97 27.75 10.81
CA THR A 253 -5.06 29.20 11.01
C THR A 253 -6.25 29.65 11.87
N GLY A 254 -7.11 28.72 12.32
CA GLY A 254 -8.32 29.03 13.07
C GLY A 254 -9.43 28.01 12.85
N TRP A 255 -10.58 28.46 12.35
CA TRP A 255 -11.75 27.63 12.06
C TRP A 255 -12.33 27.98 10.69
N THR A 256 -12.94 26.98 10.05
CA THR A 256 -13.91 27.14 8.97
C THR A 256 -15.20 26.39 9.36
N THR A 257 -16.24 26.44 8.54
CA THR A 257 -17.44 25.61 8.70
C THR A 257 -17.58 24.60 7.58
N MET A 258 -18.33 23.52 7.82
CA MET A 258 -18.66 22.51 6.82
C MET A 258 -19.38 23.10 5.58
N GLY A 259 -20.05 24.25 5.71
CA GLY A 259 -20.65 25.00 4.61
C GLY A 259 -19.64 25.85 3.82
N GLU A 260 -18.69 26.50 4.51
CA GLU A 260 -17.75 27.44 3.91
C GLU A 260 -16.51 26.79 3.28
N VAL A 261 -16.07 25.64 3.83
CA VAL A 261 -14.85 24.93 3.42
C VAL A 261 -14.83 24.55 1.93
N GLN A 262 -13.67 24.73 1.31
CA GLN A 262 -13.42 24.56 -0.13
C GLN A 262 -12.27 23.59 -0.41
N VAL A 263 -12.15 23.19 -1.67
CA VAL A 263 -11.02 22.35 -2.13
C VAL A 263 -9.75 23.21 -2.18
N GLY A 264 -8.69 22.74 -1.53
CA GLY A 264 -7.44 23.47 -1.32
C GLY A 264 -7.29 24.07 0.08
N ASP A 265 -8.37 24.19 0.86
CA ASP A 265 -8.30 24.58 2.28
C ASP A 265 -7.54 23.51 3.09
N HIS A 266 -7.03 23.91 4.25
CA HIS A 266 -6.35 22.99 5.18
C HIS A 266 -7.18 22.82 6.45
N LEU A 267 -7.46 21.56 6.80
CA LEU A 267 -8.04 21.13 8.07
C LEU A 267 -6.95 20.48 8.94
N ILE A 268 -7.36 19.88 10.04
CA ILE A 268 -6.50 19.03 10.90
C ILE A 268 -7.03 17.59 10.90
N ASP A 269 -6.12 16.61 10.91
CA ASP A 269 -6.41 15.17 11.00
C ASP A 269 -6.49 14.64 12.45
N ALA A 270 -6.73 13.33 12.61
CA ALA A 270 -6.92 12.71 13.92
C ALA A 270 -5.70 12.81 14.86
N ASP A 271 -4.49 12.82 14.31
CA ASP A 271 -3.24 12.88 15.06
C ASP A 271 -2.81 14.32 15.38
N GLY A 272 -3.51 15.31 14.81
CA GLY A 272 -3.30 16.73 15.06
C GLY A 272 -2.51 17.46 13.95
N LEU A 273 -2.22 16.79 12.83
CA LEU A 273 -1.41 17.33 11.75
C LEU A 273 -2.26 18.09 10.70
N PRO A 274 -1.70 19.12 10.03
CA PRO A 274 -2.34 19.77 8.89
C PRO A 274 -2.57 18.82 7.71
N THR A 275 -3.81 18.73 7.25
CA THR A 275 -4.20 17.95 6.06
C THR A 275 -5.05 18.82 5.13
N ARG A 276 -4.95 18.64 3.82
CA ARG A 276 -5.61 19.50 2.83
C ARG A 276 -6.87 18.85 2.30
N VAL A 277 -7.92 19.65 2.18
CA VAL A 277 -9.20 19.26 1.59
C VAL A 277 -9.01 19.05 0.09
N VAL A 278 -9.03 17.80 -0.35
CA VAL A 278 -8.98 17.44 -1.77
C VAL A 278 -10.36 17.53 -2.42
N ALA A 279 -11.44 17.35 -1.66
CA ALA A 279 -12.77 17.32 -2.26
C ALA A 279 -13.91 17.63 -1.26
N ALA A 280 -14.70 18.69 -1.49
CA ALA A 280 -15.89 19.06 -0.69
C ALA A 280 -17.20 18.88 -1.50
N THR A 281 -18.16 18.09 -1.00
CA THR A 281 -19.38 17.67 -1.74
C THR A 281 -20.39 18.80 -1.94
N GLU A 282 -21.43 18.60 -2.76
CA GLU A 282 -22.58 19.50 -2.77
C GLU A 282 -23.42 19.37 -1.48
N VAL A 283 -24.25 20.38 -1.20
CA VAL A 283 -25.13 20.39 -0.03
C VAL A 283 -26.26 19.38 -0.22
N MET A 284 -26.31 18.38 0.65
CA MET A 284 -27.38 17.38 0.67
C MET A 284 -28.52 17.86 1.57
N LEU A 285 -29.76 17.69 1.09
CA LEU A 285 -31.00 18.03 1.79
C LEU A 285 -31.79 16.76 2.13
N ASP A 286 -32.84 16.91 2.93
CA ASP A 286 -33.84 15.89 3.26
C ASP A 286 -33.28 14.55 3.78
N ARG A 287 -32.13 14.58 4.47
CA ARG A 287 -31.51 13.40 5.11
C ARG A 287 -31.90 13.32 6.59
N PRO A 288 -32.25 12.14 7.14
CA PRO A 288 -32.48 12.01 8.58
C PRO A 288 -31.22 12.39 9.36
N CYS A 289 -31.33 13.42 10.19
CA CYS A 289 -30.24 13.98 10.98
C CYS A 289 -30.40 13.64 12.45
N TYR A 290 -29.27 13.56 13.14
CA TYR A 290 -29.19 13.26 14.56
C TYR A 290 -28.25 14.24 15.25
N GLU A 291 -28.67 14.69 16.42
CA GLU A 291 -27.88 15.46 17.36
C GLU A 291 -27.19 14.47 18.33
N VAL A 292 -25.86 14.42 18.28
CA VAL A 292 -25.01 13.52 19.07
C VAL A 292 -24.35 14.31 20.19
N GLU A 293 -24.70 13.99 21.44
CA GLU A 293 -24.14 14.62 22.64
C GLU A 293 -23.02 13.76 23.23
N PHE A 294 -21.92 14.40 23.64
CA PHE A 294 -20.73 13.76 24.21
C PHE A 294 -20.48 14.18 25.67
N SER A 295 -19.74 13.36 26.42
CA SER A 295 -19.51 13.52 27.87
C SER A 295 -18.58 14.69 28.28
N ASP A 296 -18.12 15.46 27.31
CA ASP A 296 -17.41 16.75 27.43
C ASP A 296 -18.35 17.95 27.20
N GLY A 297 -19.66 17.70 27.02
CA GLY A 297 -20.67 18.69 26.68
C GLY A 297 -20.56 19.17 25.23
N ALA A 298 -19.89 18.41 24.35
CA ALA A 298 -19.93 18.66 22.92
C ALA A 298 -21.23 18.14 22.30
N VAL A 299 -21.69 18.83 21.26
CA VAL A 299 -22.81 18.42 20.42
C VAL A 299 -22.36 18.49 18.97
N LEU A 300 -22.68 17.46 18.17
CA LEU A 300 -22.52 17.46 16.72
C LEU A 300 -23.83 17.04 16.05
N VAL A 301 -24.20 17.74 14.99
CA VAL A 301 -25.31 17.34 14.13
C VAL A 301 -24.76 16.59 12.92
N ALA A 302 -25.10 15.31 12.83
CA ALA A 302 -24.58 14.38 11.85
C ALA A 302 -25.71 13.66 11.11
N ASP A 303 -25.43 13.21 9.88
CA ASP A 303 -26.37 12.38 9.13
C ASP A 303 -26.49 10.98 9.77
N ALA A 304 -27.62 10.30 9.55
CA ALA A 304 -27.88 8.96 10.08
C ALA A 304 -26.79 7.93 9.72
N GLN A 305 -26.21 8.00 8.52
CA GLN A 305 -25.16 7.12 8.02
C GLN A 305 -23.74 7.55 8.41
N HIS A 306 -23.58 8.70 9.08
CA HIS A 306 -22.28 9.22 9.52
C HIS A 306 -21.55 8.20 10.41
N GLN A 307 -20.31 7.86 10.07
CA GLN A 307 -19.55 6.74 10.62
C GLN A 307 -18.53 7.17 11.67
N TRP A 308 -18.79 6.77 12.92
CA TRP A 308 -17.97 7.07 14.09
C TRP A 308 -17.16 5.85 14.53
N LEU A 309 -15.85 6.03 14.74
CA LEU A 309 -15.03 5.01 15.39
C LEU A 309 -15.30 4.99 16.90
N THR A 310 -16.13 4.05 17.35
CA THR A 310 -16.64 3.99 18.73
C THR A 310 -16.15 2.75 19.50
N ARG A 311 -15.50 2.97 20.65
CA ARG A 311 -15.14 1.96 21.64
C ARG A 311 -16.34 1.65 22.55
N THR A 312 -16.68 0.38 22.73
CA THR A 312 -17.91 -0.02 23.46
C THR A 312 -17.66 -1.26 24.31
N GLY A 313 -17.47 -1.10 25.62
CA GLY A 313 -17.04 -2.20 26.50
C GLY A 313 -15.59 -2.63 26.26
N GLY A 314 -14.69 -1.68 25.96
CA GLY A 314 -13.25 -1.91 25.80
C GLY A 314 -12.73 -1.85 24.36
N VAL A 315 -13.53 -2.25 23.36
CA VAL A 315 -13.02 -2.38 21.96
C VAL A 315 -13.74 -1.49 20.95
N ALA A 316 -12.95 -0.97 20.01
CA ALA A 316 -13.36 -0.02 18.96
C ALA A 316 -13.96 -0.69 17.72
N ALA A 317 -15.09 -0.17 17.26
CA ALA A 317 -15.73 -0.51 15.99
C ALA A 317 -16.35 0.72 15.35
N VAL A 318 -16.34 0.79 14.02
CA VAL A 318 -17.06 1.82 13.28
C VAL A 318 -18.57 1.55 13.39
N ARG A 319 -19.37 2.58 13.67
CA ARG A 319 -20.84 2.53 13.76
C ARG A 319 -21.45 3.78 13.14
N THR A 320 -22.61 3.65 12.50
CA THR A 320 -23.37 4.81 12.02
C THR A 320 -24.07 5.53 13.19
N THR A 321 -24.43 6.80 13.02
CA THR A 321 -25.20 7.55 14.04
C THR A 321 -26.52 6.83 14.39
N ASP A 322 -27.21 6.29 13.38
CA ASP A 322 -28.41 5.46 13.52
C ASP A 322 -28.17 4.26 14.49
N GLN A 323 -27.07 3.52 14.28
CA GLN A 323 -26.70 2.36 15.11
C GLN A 323 -26.29 2.76 16.53
N ILE A 324 -25.76 3.97 16.73
CA ILE A 324 -25.41 4.49 18.05
C ILE A 324 -26.69 4.89 18.78
N ALA A 325 -27.67 5.52 18.10
CA ALA A 325 -28.98 5.81 18.66
C ALA A 325 -29.70 4.53 19.13
N GLU A 326 -29.77 3.50 18.28
CA GLU A 326 -30.39 2.20 18.62
C GLU A 326 -29.71 1.48 19.80
N SER A 327 -28.43 1.76 20.06
CA SER A 327 -27.62 0.98 21.01
C SER A 327 -26.92 1.82 22.10
N LEU A 328 -27.33 3.07 22.30
CA LEU A 328 -26.72 4.05 23.21
C LEU A 328 -26.43 3.51 24.61
N GLY A 329 -27.38 2.75 25.18
CA GLY A 329 -27.25 2.09 26.48
C GLY A 329 -26.13 1.04 26.60
N ARG A 330 -25.43 0.71 25.50
CA ARG A 330 -24.21 -0.12 25.51
C ARG A 330 -22.93 0.65 25.89
N GLY A 331 -22.99 1.99 25.95
CA GLY A 331 -21.88 2.87 26.31
C GLY A 331 -20.81 2.98 25.22
N HIS A 332 -20.99 3.91 24.28
CA HIS A 332 -20.06 4.17 23.17
C HIS A 332 -19.09 5.30 23.53
N TYR A 333 -17.84 5.21 23.08
CA TYR A 333 -16.78 6.17 23.36
C TYR A 333 -15.97 6.49 22.09
N VAL A 334 -15.79 7.76 21.72
CA VAL A 334 -14.93 8.16 20.58
C VAL A 334 -13.60 8.69 21.10
N ALA A 335 -12.50 8.40 20.40
CA ALA A 335 -11.17 8.86 20.80
C ALA A 335 -11.07 10.39 20.94
N HIS A 336 -10.08 10.84 21.71
CA HIS A 336 -9.57 12.21 21.61
C HIS A 336 -8.61 12.31 20.42
N ALA A 337 -8.45 13.53 19.90
CA ALA A 337 -7.44 13.84 18.89
C ALA A 337 -6.04 13.91 19.54
N GLY A 338 -5.00 13.81 18.72
CA GLY A 338 -3.67 14.23 19.13
C GLY A 338 -3.61 15.74 19.44
N ALA A 339 -2.55 16.16 20.13
CA ALA A 339 -2.28 17.59 20.29
C ALA A 339 -1.90 18.19 18.93
N LEU A 340 -2.48 19.35 18.57
CA LEU A 340 -2.27 19.96 17.26
C LEU A 340 -0.77 20.18 16.99
N GLU A 341 -0.21 19.57 15.95
CA GLU A 341 1.20 19.69 15.58
C GLU A 341 1.36 20.84 14.57
N LEU A 342 1.50 22.05 15.14
CA LEU A 342 1.54 23.33 14.42
C LEU A 342 2.87 24.06 14.65
N PRO A 343 3.32 24.91 13.70
CA PRO A 343 4.56 25.65 13.82
C PRO A 343 4.53 26.68 14.96
N THR A 344 5.71 27.13 15.39
CA THR A 344 5.87 28.21 16.37
C THR A 344 5.21 29.50 15.88
N SER A 345 4.52 30.23 16.76
CA SER A 345 3.84 31.47 16.39
C SER A 345 4.84 32.59 16.08
N SER A 346 4.39 33.63 15.36
CA SER A 346 5.20 34.81 15.05
C SER A 346 5.02 35.96 16.05
N LEU A 347 4.54 35.67 17.27
CA LEU A 347 4.32 36.68 18.32
C LEU A 347 5.57 36.81 19.21
N ASP A 348 6.10 38.04 19.29
CA ASP A 348 7.19 38.40 20.21
C ASP A 348 6.65 38.64 21.64
N VAL A 349 6.02 37.61 22.20
CA VAL A 349 5.35 37.64 23.52
C VAL A 349 5.59 36.31 24.25
N ASP A 350 6.10 36.37 25.48
CA ASP A 350 6.23 35.22 26.37
C ASP A 350 4.84 34.59 26.66
N PRO A 351 4.58 33.33 26.24
CA PRO A 351 3.23 32.75 26.34
C PRO A 351 2.78 32.57 27.79
N TYR A 352 3.69 32.18 28.69
CA TYR A 352 3.39 31.99 30.11
C TYR A 352 3.04 33.32 30.80
N ALA A 353 3.81 34.38 30.54
CA ALA A 353 3.55 35.72 31.05
C ALA A 353 2.21 36.28 30.54
N LEU A 354 1.87 36.04 29.27
CA LEU A 354 0.56 36.41 28.72
C LEU A 354 -0.57 35.62 29.39
N GLY A 355 -0.42 34.31 29.58
CA GLY A 355 -1.42 33.48 30.26
C GLY A 355 -1.69 33.95 31.70
N ALA A 356 -0.63 34.29 32.42
CA ALA A 356 -0.72 34.87 33.75
C ALA A 356 -1.41 36.25 33.74
N ALA A 357 -1.14 37.10 32.75
CA ALA A 357 -1.78 38.41 32.59
C ALA A 357 -3.28 38.31 32.24
N LEU A 358 -3.66 37.37 31.37
CA LEU A 358 -5.05 37.07 31.00
C LEU A 358 -5.86 36.59 32.21
N ALA A 359 -5.34 35.64 32.99
CA ALA A 359 -5.97 35.19 34.23
C ALA A 359 -6.02 36.29 35.31
N CYS A 360 -5.00 37.16 35.37
CA CYS A 360 -5.04 38.37 36.21
C CYS A 360 -6.10 39.38 35.74
N GLY A 361 -6.48 39.42 34.47
CA GLY A 361 -7.43 40.38 33.92
C GLY A 361 -6.91 41.82 33.99
N VAL A 362 -5.64 42.02 33.60
CA VAL A 362 -4.97 43.33 33.59
C VAL A 362 -5.65 44.26 32.56
N PRO A 363 -5.88 45.56 32.85
CA PRO A 363 -6.68 46.44 31.97
C PRO A 363 -6.16 46.66 30.55
N GLU A 364 -4.88 46.36 30.31
CA GLU A 364 -4.17 46.57 29.04
C GLU A 364 -4.00 45.25 28.24
N ALA A 365 -4.36 44.10 28.84
CA ALA A 365 -4.38 42.82 28.14
C ALA A 365 -5.70 42.68 27.36
N ASP A 366 -5.61 42.26 26.09
CA ASP A 366 -6.81 41.95 25.31
C ASP A 366 -7.57 40.79 25.98
N LYS A 367 -8.91 40.80 25.95
CA LYS A 367 -9.74 39.90 26.78
C LYS A 367 -9.86 38.48 26.24
N ARG A 368 -8.99 38.11 25.30
CA ARG A 368 -8.98 36.86 24.54
C ARG A 368 -7.55 36.37 24.32
N VAL A 369 -7.39 35.08 24.06
CA VAL A 369 -6.11 34.54 23.60
C VAL A 369 -5.88 34.94 22.13
N PRO A 370 -4.67 35.40 21.74
CA PRO A 370 -4.33 35.60 20.33
C PRO A 370 -4.52 34.32 19.51
N ALA A 371 -5.14 34.42 18.33
CA ALA A 371 -5.46 33.26 17.50
C ALA A 371 -4.19 32.53 17.02
N GLU A 372 -3.10 33.29 16.85
CA GLU A 372 -1.76 32.82 16.50
C GLU A 372 -1.16 31.95 17.60
N LEU A 373 -1.48 32.18 18.88
CA LEU A 373 -1.09 31.30 19.99
C LEU A 373 -2.04 30.11 20.14
N LEU A 374 -3.34 30.27 19.87
CA LEU A 374 -4.26 29.12 19.73
C LEU A 374 -3.89 28.19 18.57
N ARG A 375 -3.03 28.64 17.65
CA ARG A 375 -2.44 27.85 16.55
C ARG A 375 -0.91 27.77 16.60
N GLY A 376 -0.30 28.14 17.72
CA GLY A 376 1.15 28.02 17.94
C GLY A 376 1.57 26.57 18.20
N SER A 377 2.86 26.38 18.46
CA SER A 377 3.43 25.08 18.79
C SER A 377 2.85 24.50 20.09
N VAL A 378 2.96 23.19 20.25
CA VAL A 378 2.56 22.48 21.48
C VAL A 378 3.28 23.05 22.72
N LEU A 379 4.52 23.55 22.56
CA LEU A 379 5.29 24.16 23.63
C LEU A 379 4.67 25.51 24.08
N GLU A 380 4.48 26.46 23.16
CA GLU A 380 3.88 27.76 23.47
C GLU A 380 2.49 27.61 24.10
N ARG A 381 1.68 26.66 23.61
CA ARG A 381 0.35 26.40 24.15
C ARG A 381 0.38 25.77 25.54
N ARG A 382 1.35 24.90 25.84
CA ARG A 382 1.57 24.39 27.21
C ARG A 382 2.05 25.50 28.15
N GLU A 383 2.95 26.38 27.71
CA GLU A 383 3.43 27.52 28.49
C GLU A 383 2.32 28.52 28.80
N LEU A 384 1.52 28.90 27.79
CA LEU A 384 0.32 29.72 27.93
C LEU A 384 -0.69 29.11 28.91
N LEU A 385 -0.97 27.80 28.77
CA LEU A 385 -1.87 27.08 29.67
C LEU A 385 -1.32 27.08 31.11
N ALA A 386 -0.03 26.84 31.31
CA ALA A 386 0.57 26.89 32.64
C ALA A 386 0.47 28.29 33.28
N GLY A 387 0.68 29.37 32.51
CA GLY A 387 0.52 30.74 33.00
C GLY A 387 -0.92 31.05 33.45
N LEU A 388 -1.91 30.63 32.65
CA LEU A 388 -3.33 30.72 32.99
C LEU A 388 -3.62 29.93 34.28
N LEU A 389 -3.11 28.70 34.40
CA LEU A 389 -3.39 27.79 35.50
C LEU A 389 -2.66 28.15 36.80
N ASP A 390 -1.46 28.72 36.74
CA ASP A 390 -0.71 29.12 37.92
C ASP A 390 -1.28 30.37 38.59
N VAL A 391 -1.98 31.22 37.83
CA VAL A 391 -2.81 32.31 38.37
C VAL A 391 -4.23 31.82 38.71
N GLY A 392 -5.04 31.49 37.69
CA GLY A 392 -6.48 31.24 37.83
C GLY A 392 -6.90 29.76 37.98
N GLY A 393 -5.98 28.82 37.79
CA GLY A 393 -6.24 27.38 37.92
C GLY A 393 -6.17 26.84 39.35
N SER A 394 -6.73 25.65 39.53
CA SER A 394 -6.80 24.90 40.79
C SER A 394 -6.80 23.40 40.53
N VAL A 395 -6.42 22.61 41.53
CA VAL A 395 -6.47 21.13 41.50
C VAL A 395 -7.56 20.68 42.45
N SER A 396 -8.53 19.93 41.93
CA SER A 396 -9.63 19.30 42.65
C SER A 396 -9.17 18.10 43.49
N GLU A 397 -10.00 17.65 44.43
CA GLU A 397 -9.70 16.45 45.26
C GLU A 397 -9.65 15.14 44.45
N ASP A 398 -10.27 15.10 43.27
CA ASP A 398 -10.21 13.99 42.31
C ASP A 398 -9.04 14.08 41.32
N GLY A 399 -8.14 15.06 41.50
CA GLY A 399 -7.00 15.33 40.62
C GLY A 399 -7.34 16.13 39.36
N SER A 400 -8.61 16.43 39.09
CA SER A 400 -8.99 17.24 37.93
C SER A 400 -8.48 18.69 38.05
N VAL A 401 -8.15 19.30 36.91
CA VAL A 401 -7.71 20.68 36.82
C VAL A 401 -8.93 21.56 36.52
N ARG A 402 -9.18 22.54 37.39
CA ARG A 402 -10.28 23.52 37.24
C ARG A 402 -9.74 24.92 37.08
N PHE A 403 -10.25 25.65 36.08
CA PHE A 403 -9.97 27.06 35.82
C PHE A 403 -11.29 27.84 35.70
N GLU A 404 -11.42 28.95 36.42
CA GLU A 404 -12.56 29.87 36.25
C GLU A 404 -12.13 31.12 35.49
N ALA A 405 -12.65 31.28 34.27
CA ALA A 405 -12.41 32.47 33.46
C ALA A 405 -13.17 33.68 34.03
N LYS A 406 -12.55 34.87 33.97
CA LYS A 406 -13.24 36.11 34.36
C LYS A 406 -14.34 36.53 33.39
N GLU A 407 -14.17 36.20 32.12
CA GLU A 407 -14.97 36.63 30.98
C GLU A 407 -15.34 35.40 30.13
N ILE A 408 -16.56 35.34 29.59
CA ILE A 408 -17.05 34.20 28.78
C ILE A 408 -16.20 33.96 27.52
N PRO A 409 -15.74 34.99 26.76
CA PRO A 409 -14.86 34.75 25.60
C PRO A 409 -13.54 34.07 25.96
N LEU A 410 -12.90 34.48 27.08
CA LEU A 410 -11.70 33.82 27.58
C LEU A 410 -11.98 32.35 27.97
N ALA A 411 -13.17 32.04 28.47
CA ALA A 411 -13.55 30.65 28.74
C ALA A 411 -13.59 29.79 27.46
N ALA A 412 -14.09 30.36 26.35
CA ALA A 412 -14.11 29.67 25.06
C ALA A 412 -12.69 29.47 24.49
N ASP A 413 -11.84 30.49 24.54
CA ASP A 413 -10.46 30.42 24.07
C ASP A 413 -9.63 29.40 24.87
N VAL A 414 -9.79 29.38 26.20
CA VAL A 414 -9.10 28.42 27.08
C VAL A 414 -9.63 26.99 26.87
N ARG A 415 -10.92 26.81 26.53
CA ARG A 415 -11.46 25.49 26.14
C ARG A 415 -10.78 25.00 24.87
N GLU A 416 -10.62 25.87 23.87
CA GLU A 416 -9.96 25.55 22.62
C GLU A 416 -8.46 25.25 22.81
N LEU A 417 -7.77 26.01 23.67
CA LEU A 417 -6.38 25.76 24.05
C LEU A 417 -6.20 24.36 24.67
N VAL A 418 -7.08 23.98 25.61
CA VAL A 418 -7.05 22.70 26.31
C VAL A 418 -7.39 21.54 25.36
N VAL A 419 -8.44 21.66 24.54
CA VAL A 419 -8.82 20.63 23.55
C VAL A 419 -7.74 20.47 22.48
N GLY A 420 -7.14 21.56 22.00
CA GLY A 420 -6.05 21.53 21.01
C GLY A 420 -4.73 20.96 21.55
N LEU A 421 -4.61 20.75 22.87
CA LEU A 421 -3.52 20.00 23.50
C LEU A 421 -3.87 18.52 23.74
N GLY A 422 -5.03 18.04 23.24
CA GLY A 422 -5.47 16.65 23.32
C GLY A 422 -6.29 16.29 24.58
N TYR A 423 -6.52 17.24 25.49
CA TYR A 423 -7.21 16.98 26.76
C TYR A 423 -8.75 16.95 26.66
N ASP A 424 -9.41 16.27 27.60
CA ASP A 424 -10.87 16.22 27.70
C ASP A 424 -11.43 17.43 28.49
N CYS A 425 -12.09 18.38 27.82
CA CYS A 425 -12.50 19.63 28.45
C CYS A 425 -14.03 19.80 28.61
N ARG A 426 -14.53 19.66 29.83
CA ARG A 426 -15.87 20.09 30.24
C ARG A 426 -15.90 21.58 30.53
N HIS A 427 -16.99 22.24 30.17
CA HIS A 427 -17.19 23.67 30.36
C HIS A 427 -18.62 23.98 30.82
N GLU A 428 -18.76 24.79 31.87
CA GLU A 428 -20.03 25.31 32.38
C GLU A 428 -19.91 26.83 32.64
N ASP A 429 -20.61 27.65 31.84
CA ASP A 429 -20.59 29.13 31.75
C ASP A 429 -19.23 29.84 31.61
N ARG A 430 -18.35 29.70 32.60
CA ARG A 430 -16.96 30.22 32.63
C ARG A 430 -15.97 29.26 33.30
N CYS A 431 -16.47 28.17 33.88
CA CYS A 431 -15.71 27.18 34.60
C CYS A 431 -15.32 26.06 33.64
N LEU A 432 -14.02 25.84 33.50
CA LEU A 432 -13.46 24.71 32.76
C LEU A 432 -12.99 23.66 33.76
N THR A 433 -13.21 22.38 33.45
CA THR A 433 -12.63 21.26 34.19
C THR A 433 -12.16 20.20 33.20
N PHE A 434 -10.89 19.79 33.32
CA PHE A 434 -10.24 18.81 32.45
C PHE A 434 -9.25 17.93 33.24
N SER A 435 -8.77 16.85 32.62
CA SER A 435 -7.76 15.97 33.23
C SER A 435 -6.44 16.03 32.45
N ALA A 436 -5.30 15.97 33.14
CA ALA A 436 -3.97 15.86 32.53
C ALA A 436 -3.09 14.88 33.32
N ASP A 437 -2.44 13.96 32.61
CA ASP A 437 -1.47 13.00 33.17
C ASP A 437 -0.03 13.57 33.17
N GLU A 438 0.23 14.62 32.38
CA GLU A 438 1.46 15.40 32.40
C GLU A 438 1.41 16.63 33.34
N GLU A 439 2.46 17.45 33.32
CA GLU A 439 2.69 18.55 34.28
C GLU A 439 2.29 19.90 33.68
N VAL A 440 1.08 20.38 34.04
CA VAL A 440 0.45 21.58 33.47
C VAL A 440 0.55 22.84 34.34
N PHE A 441 1.34 22.80 35.41
CA PHE A 441 1.60 23.90 36.34
C PHE A 441 3.10 24.07 36.51
N GLN A 442 3.63 25.30 36.46
CA GLN A 442 5.00 25.61 36.85
C GLN A 442 5.11 26.02 38.33
N LEU A 443 4.04 26.55 38.93
CA LEU A 443 4.02 26.95 40.34
C LEU A 443 4.13 25.69 41.23
N HIS A 444 5.33 25.46 41.77
CA HIS A 444 5.74 24.28 42.53
C HIS A 444 4.67 23.70 43.50
N ARG A 445 3.91 24.54 44.21
CA ARG A 445 2.80 24.10 45.09
C ARG A 445 1.65 23.43 44.33
N LYS A 446 1.22 24.00 43.20
CA LYS A 446 0.19 23.44 42.33
C LYS A 446 0.72 22.23 41.55
N ALA A 447 1.97 22.30 41.09
CA ALA A 447 2.64 21.20 40.40
C ALA A 447 2.73 19.92 41.26
N ILE A 448 3.16 20.04 42.52
CA ILE A 448 3.15 18.91 43.47
C ILE A 448 1.72 18.44 43.74
N GLN A 449 0.79 19.35 44.05
CA GLN A 449 -0.60 18.98 44.36
C GLN A 449 -1.27 18.24 43.18
N HIS A 450 -1.00 18.65 41.93
CA HIS A 450 -1.46 17.94 40.74
C HIS A 450 -0.78 16.57 40.61
N LYS A 451 0.54 16.50 40.77
CA LYS A 451 1.32 15.26 40.67
C LYS A 451 0.97 14.20 41.72
N GLU A 452 0.49 14.63 42.90
CA GLU A 452 0.03 13.74 43.97
C GLU A 452 -1.41 13.25 43.79
N LEU A 453 -2.26 14.01 43.08
CA LEU A 453 -3.70 13.71 42.94
C LEU A 453 -4.12 13.22 41.54
N ARG A 454 -3.36 13.53 40.47
CA ARG A 454 -3.76 13.25 39.08
C ARG A 454 -3.90 11.75 38.80
N GLY A 455 -5.06 11.37 38.28
CA GLY A 455 -5.35 10.02 37.78
C GLY A 455 -4.96 9.84 36.30
N PRO A 456 -5.17 8.64 35.73
CA PRO A 456 -5.05 8.43 34.29
C PRO A 456 -6.16 9.18 33.53
N VAL A 457 -5.79 9.91 32.47
CA VAL A 457 -6.73 10.63 31.60
C VAL A 457 -7.53 9.64 30.73
N SER A 458 -8.78 9.98 30.41
CA SER A 458 -9.57 9.18 29.49
C SER A 458 -9.13 9.45 28.04
N SER A 459 -8.58 8.45 27.35
CA SER A 459 -8.25 8.55 25.92
C SER A 459 -9.47 8.46 24.98
N ALA A 460 -10.70 8.53 25.52
CA ALA A 460 -11.93 8.63 24.75
C ALA A 460 -13.08 9.31 25.53
N ARG A 461 -13.87 10.14 24.84
CA ARG A 461 -15.11 10.77 25.34
C ARG A 461 -16.30 9.83 25.12
N ARG A 462 -17.24 9.74 26.07
CA ARG A 462 -18.45 8.89 25.93
C ARG A 462 -19.53 9.64 25.15
N ILE A 463 -20.26 8.97 24.27
CA ILE A 463 -21.54 9.46 23.73
C ILE A 463 -22.60 9.30 24.82
N VAL A 464 -23.37 10.35 25.11
CA VAL A 464 -24.33 10.39 26.24
C VAL A 464 -25.78 10.49 25.81
N ASP A 465 -26.07 11.15 24.69
CA ASP A 465 -27.40 11.19 24.04
C ASP A 465 -27.23 11.15 22.51
N VAL A 466 -28.22 10.62 21.80
CA VAL A 466 -28.32 10.68 20.33
C VAL A 466 -29.78 10.88 19.94
N ARG A 467 -30.15 12.14 19.68
CA ARG A 467 -31.54 12.54 19.42
C ARG A 467 -31.77 12.70 17.93
N ARG A 468 -32.85 12.11 17.41
CA ARG A 468 -33.30 12.41 16.04
C ARG A 468 -33.87 13.83 16.00
N ILE A 469 -33.44 14.61 15.01
CA ILE A 469 -33.93 15.96 14.75
C ILE A 469 -34.59 16.05 13.37
N ASP A 470 -35.15 17.21 13.04
CA ASP A 470 -35.56 17.52 11.67
C ASP A 470 -34.35 17.54 10.72
N SER A 471 -34.57 17.28 9.43
CA SER A 471 -33.49 17.29 8.43
C SER A 471 -32.88 18.68 8.29
N VAL A 472 -31.58 18.81 8.60
CA VAL A 472 -30.79 19.99 8.28
C VAL A 472 -30.00 19.77 6.99
N PRO A 473 -29.56 20.83 6.30
CA PRO A 473 -28.60 20.70 5.20
C PRO A 473 -27.28 20.12 5.71
N VAL A 474 -26.79 19.03 5.10
CA VAL A 474 -25.54 18.35 5.46
C VAL A 474 -24.58 18.27 4.29
N ARG A 475 -23.27 18.26 4.57
CA ARG A 475 -22.20 18.19 3.56
C ARG A 475 -21.04 17.35 4.10
N CYS A 476 -20.25 16.82 3.19
CA CYS A 476 -19.10 15.95 3.46
C CYS A 476 -17.84 16.52 2.80
N VAL A 477 -16.73 16.52 3.53
CA VAL A 477 -15.39 16.81 2.97
C VAL A 477 -14.48 15.60 3.05
N GLU A 478 -13.37 15.69 2.32
CA GLU A 478 -12.40 14.63 2.09
C GLU A 478 -11.00 15.25 2.02
N VAL A 479 -10.03 14.57 2.63
CA VAL A 479 -8.70 15.10 2.98
C VAL A 479 -7.60 14.11 2.60
N ASP A 480 -6.37 14.61 2.40
CA ASP A 480 -5.26 13.86 1.79
C ASP A 480 -4.33 13.09 2.75
N ASN A 481 -4.68 12.97 4.04
CA ASN A 481 -4.02 11.99 4.92
C ASN A 481 -4.51 10.56 4.64
N ALA A 482 -3.67 9.56 4.97
CA ALA A 482 -3.88 8.16 4.60
C ALA A 482 -5.11 7.50 5.24
N GLU A 483 -5.52 7.94 6.42
CA GLU A 483 -6.72 7.45 7.12
C GLU A 483 -8.02 8.16 6.65
N HIS A 484 -7.88 9.19 5.81
CA HIS A 484 -8.92 10.15 5.45
C HIS A 484 -9.68 10.76 6.65
N LEU A 485 -9.03 10.84 7.81
CA LEU A 485 -9.61 11.38 9.05
C LEU A 485 -9.44 12.90 9.06
N TYR A 486 -10.50 13.62 9.44
CA TYR A 486 -10.42 15.04 9.79
C TYR A 486 -11.20 15.29 11.07
N LEU A 487 -10.78 16.29 11.84
CA LEU A 487 -11.42 16.68 13.09
C LEU A 487 -12.71 17.47 12.81
N ALA A 488 -13.82 17.07 13.42
CA ALA A 488 -15.09 17.78 13.37
C ALA A 488 -15.52 18.32 14.74
N GLY A 489 -16.15 19.51 14.74
CA GLY A 489 -16.68 20.18 15.92
C GLY A 489 -15.63 20.88 16.77
N ARG A 490 -16.09 21.75 17.68
CA ARG A 490 -15.20 22.47 18.64
C ARG A 490 -14.43 21.54 19.59
N SER A 491 -14.85 20.28 19.69
CA SER A 491 -14.21 19.25 20.51
C SER A 491 -13.39 18.23 19.70
N MET A 492 -13.27 18.41 18.37
CA MET A 492 -12.33 17.72 17.47
C MET A 492 -12.47 16.18 17.42
N ILE A 493 -13.25 15.65 16.47
CA ILE A 493 -13.70 14.24 16.42
C ILE A 493 -13.58 13.60 15.00
N PRO A 494 -13.04 12.36 14.82
CA PRO A 494 -12.68 11.77 13.50
C PRO A 494 -13.60 10.65 12.90
N THR A 495 -13.49 10.34 11.58
CA THR A 495 -14.47 9.57 10.74
C THR A 495 -13.89 8.70 9.56
N HIS A 496 -14.46 7.53 9.18
CA HIS A 496 -13.79 6.40 8.42
C HIS A 496 -14.55 5.78 7.19
N ASN A 497 -14.01 4.74 6.50
CA ASN A 497 -14.63 3.89 5.43
C ASN A 497 -14.16 2.37 5.38
N SER A 498 -13.58 1.78 4.31
CA SER A 498 -14.21 1.14 3.10
C SER A 498 -14.44 -0.41 3.17
N THR A 499 -14.66 -1.16 2.06
CA THR A 499 -14.83 -2.67 2.06
C THR A 499 -14.55 -3.58 0.83
N LEU A 500 -14.84 -3.25 -0.44
CA LEU A 500 -15.19 -4.29 -1.46
C LEU A 500 -14.11 -5.35 -1.82
N GLY A 501 -12.82 -5.03 -1.88
CA GLY A 501 -11.78 -5.96 -2.38
C GLY A 501 -11.61 -7.27 -1.61
N MET A 502 -12.02 -7.30 -0.35
CA MET A 502 -11.93 -8.47 0.51
C MET A 502 -12.79 -9.64 0.01
N ASP A 503 -13.91 -9.40 -0.68
CA ASP A 503 -14.79 -10.50 -1.12
C ASP A 503 -14.17 -11.35 -2.24
N PHE A 504 -13.41 -10.76 -3.16
CA PHE A 504 -12.68 -11.50 -4.18
C PHE A 504 -11.56 -12.37 -3.58
N LEU A 505 -10.82 -11.86 -2.58
CA LEU A 505 -9.79 -12.61 -1.86
C LEU A 505 -10.37 -13.81 -1.09
N ARG A 506 -11.50 -13.59 -0.42
CA ARG A 506 -12.27 -14.65 0.25
C ARG A 506 -12.70 -15.74 -0.73
N SER A 507 -13.22 -15.35 -1.89
CA SER A 507 -13.60 -16.30 -2.94
C SER A 507 -12.40 -17.09 -3.46
N CYS A 508 -11.29 -16.41 -3.78
CA CYS A 508 -10.06 -17.03 -4.28
C CYS A 508 -9.47 -18.02 -3.28
N SER A 509 -9.09 -17.58 -2.08
CA SER A 509 -8.29 -18.39 -1.15
C SER A 509 -9.10 -19.22 -0.16
N ILE A 510 -10.24 -18.73 0.33
CA ILE A 510 -11.00 -19.43 1.38
C ILE A 510 -12.02 -20.40 0.75
N LYS A 511 -12.76 -19.98 -0.28
CA LYS A 511 -13.74 -20.87 -0.95
C LYS A 511 -13.09 -21.84 -1.94
N ASN A 512 -12.08 -21.40 -2.70
CA ASN A 512 -11.49 -22.16 -3.81
C ASN A 512 -10.05 -22.64 -3.56
N GLY A 513 -9.44 -22.33 -2.41
CA GLY A 513 -8.08 -22.77 -2.07
C GLY A 513 -6.96 -22.22 -2.95
N MET A 514 -7.23 -21.21 -3.79
CA MET A 514 -6.26 -20.61 -4.71
C MET A 514 -5.43 -19.54 -4.00
N ALA A 515 -4.11 -19.57 -4.13
CA ALA A 515 -3.23 -18.63 -3.44
C ALA A 515 -3.46 -17.17 -3.89
N SER A 516 -3.57 -16.23 -2.96
CA SER A 516 -3.76 -14.80 -3.28
C SER A 516 -3.05 -13.87 -2.32
N VAL A 517 -2.82 -12.62 -2.75
CA VAL A 517 -2.17 -11.60 -1.93
C VAL A 517 -2.93 -10.28 -1.99
N ILE A 518 -3.05 -9.60 -0.85
CA ILE A 518 -3.42 -8.18 -0.77
C ILE A 518 -2.23 -7.34 -0.31
N PHE A 519 -1.97 -6.27 -1.04
CA PHE A 519 -1.14 -5.14 -0.64
C PHE A 519 -2.08 -4.02 -0.22
N SER A 520 -2.21 -3.80 1.09
CA SER A 520 -3.03 -2.71 1.64
C SER A 520 -2.16 -1.55 2.08
N LEU A 521 -2.59 -0.36 1.71
CA LEU A 521 -1.96 0.92 1.98
C LEU A 521 -2.83 1.76 2.94
N GLU A 522 -4.15 1.47 3.00
CA GLU A 522 -5.13 2.10 3.91
C GLU A 522 -5.37 1.27 5.19
N MET A 523 -5.33 -0.07 5.12
CA MET A 523 -5.81 -0.93 6.21
C MET A 523 -4.73 -1.86 6.78
N GLY A 524 -4.49 -1.77 8.09
CA GLY A 524 -3.59 -2.68 8.80
C GLY A 524 -4.09 -4.15 8.81
N LYS A 525 -3.14 -5.10 8.81
CA LYS A 525 -3.36 -6.57 8.79
C LYS A 525 -4.47 -7.03 9.73
N THR A 526 -4.47 -6.53 10.96
CA THR A 526 -5.43 -6.93 12.00
C THR A 526 -6.87 -6.56 11.63
N GLU A 527 -7.11 -5.42 10.98
CA GLU A 527 -8.46 -5.04 10.55
C GLU A 527 -8.93 -5.87 9.35
N ILE A 528 -8.05 -6.12 8.37
CA ILE A 528 -8.33 -7.03 7.25
C ILE A 528 -8.74 -8.41 7.78
N VAL A 529 -7.97 -8.98 8.71
CA VAL A 529 -8.29 -10.27 9.35
C VAL A 529 -9.65 -10.22 10.07
N MET A 530 -9.94 -9.19 10.87
CA MET A 530 -11.25 -9.10 11.54
C MET A 530 -12.43 -9.03 10.55
N ARG A 531 -12.26 -8.37 9.40
CA ARG A 531 -13.28 -8.26 8.34
C ARG A 531 -13.46 -9.59 7.60
N LEU A 532 -12.38 -10.30 7.27
CA LEU A 532 -12.42 -11.66 6.71
C LEU A 532 -13.18 -12.63 7.65
N LEU A 533 -12.84 -12.64 8.94
CA LEU A 533 -13.49 -13.51 9.94
C LEU A 533 -14.98 -13.18 10.10
N SER A 534 -15.33 -11.90 10.17
CA SER A 534 -16.72 -11.40 10.20
C SER A 534 -17.53 -11.91 9.01
N ALA A 535 -16.96 -11.79 7.81
CA ALA A 535 -17.61 -12.09 6.55
C ALA A 535 -17.82 -13.60 6.31
N GLU A 536 -16.91 -14.46 6.79
CA GLU A 536 -17.03 -15.92 6.70
C GLU A 536 -17.89 -16.53 7.82
N ALA A 537 -17.63 -16.16 9.08
CA ALA A 537 -18.38 -16.69 10.21
C ALA A 537 -19.83 -16.16 10.28
N LYS A 538 -20.15 -15.12 9.47
CA LYS A 538 -21.41 -14.38 9.45
C LYS A 538 -21.75 -13.74 10.80
N ILE A 539 -20.71 -13.35 11.54
CA ILE A 539 -20.78 -12.61 12.80
C ILE A 539 -20.61 -11.13 12.46
N LYS A 540 -21.36 -10.23 13.10
CA LYS A 540 -21.23 -8.80 12.81
C LYS A 540 -19.83 -8.30 13.14
N LEU A 541 -19.22 -7.50 12.26
CA LEU A 541 -17.90 -6.91 12.51
C LEU A 541 -17.90 -6.14 13.84
N GLY A 542 -18.99 -5.43 14.15
CA GLY A 542 -19.15 -4.72 15.41
C GLY A 542 -19.21 -5.61 16.66
N ASP A 543 -19.71 -6.84 16.55
CA ASP A 543 -19.78 -7.80 17.66
C ASP A 543 -18.46 -8.58 17.81
N MET A 544 -17.81 -8.94 16.69
CA MET A 544 -16.44 -9.48 16.69
C MET A 544 -15.44 -8.47 17.26
N ARG A 545 -15.43 -7.23 16.74
CA ARG A 545 -14.58 -6.15 17.26
C ARG A 545 -14.88 -5.91 18.73
N SER A 546 -16.15 -5.75 19.14
CA SER A 546 -16.47 -5.49 20.56
C SER A 546 -16.31 -6.67 21.52
N GLY A 547 -15.90 -7.85 21.04
CA GLY A 547 -15.77 -9.06 21.86
C GLY A 547 -17.11 -9.60 22.40
N LYS A 548 -18.25 -9.08 21.92
CA LYS A 548 -19.60 -9.42 22.39
C LYS A 548 -20.18 -10.63 21.65
N MET A 549 -19.30 -11.56 21.28
CA MET A 549 -19.62 -12.82 20.63
C MET A 549 -20.30 -13.75 21.63
N SER A 550 -21.47 -14.29 21.26
CA SER A 550 -22.12 -15.36 22.03
C SER A 550 -21.34 -16.67 21.94
N ASP A 551 -21.64 -17.65 22.78
CA ASP A 551 -21.02 -18.99 22.70
C ASP A 551 -21.27 -19.67 21.34
N ASP A 552 -22.41 -19.36 20.69
CA ASP A 552 -22.73 -19.78 19.33
C ASP A 552 -21.88 -19.04 18.28
N ASP A 553 -21.56 -17.76 18.48
CA ASP A 553 -20.65 -17.01 17.61
C ASP A 553 -19.19 -17.45 17.78
N TRP A 554 -18.75 -17.73 19.00
CA TRP A 554 -17.46 -18.41 19.24
C TRP A 554 -17.42 -19.79 18.57
N THR A 555 -18.54 -20.53 18.59
CA THR A 555 -18.67 -21.81 17.89
C THR A 555 -18.64 -21.66 16.36
N LYS A 556 -19.29 -20.64 15.78
CA LYS A 556 -19.20 -20.31 14.34
C LYS A 556 -17.77 -19.94 13.93
N LEU A 557 -17.13 -19.08 14.71
CA LEU A 557 -15.76 -18.66 14.47
C LEU A 557 -14.80 -19.85 14.53
N ALA A 558 -14.84 -20.64 15.61
CA ALA A 558 -13.99 -21.82 15.76
C ALA A 558 -14.14 -22.84 14.62
N ARG A 559 -15.36 -23.02 14.09
CA ARG A 559 -15.60 -23.86 12.90
C ARG A 559 -14.96 -23.33 11.62
N ARG A 560 -14.90 -22.00 11.44
CA ARG A 560 -14.29 -21.35 10.26
C ARG A 560 -12.79 -21.07 10.42
N MET A 561 -12.26 -21.02 11.64
CA MET A 561 -10.84 -20.74 11.89
C MET A 561 -9.88 -21.75 11.22
N SER A 562 -10.26 -23.03 11.07
CA SER A 562 -9.42 -24.01 10.34
C SER A 562 -9.33 -23.65 8.86
N GLU A 563 -10.48 -23.52 8.20
CA GLU A 563 -10.58 -23.15 6.77
C GLU A 563 -9.83 -21.84 6.46
N ILE A 564 -9.95 -20.83 7.35
CA ILE A 564 -9.30 -19.52 7.17
C ILE A 564 -7.81 -19.56 7.50
N SER A 565 -7.37 -20.43 8.42
CA SER A 565 -5.94 -20.61 8.75
C SER A 565 -5.20 -21.54 7.76
N GLU A 566 -5.94 -22.35 7.01
CA GLU A 566 -5.41 -23.23 5.95
C GLU A 566 -5.47 -22.55 4.56
N ALA A 567 -6.30 -21.51 4.40
CA ALA A 567 -6.40 -20.73 3.17
C ALA A 567 -5.06 -20.04 2.80
N PRO A 568 -4.57 -20.17 1.55
CA PRO A 568 -3.30 -19.57 1.11
C PRO A 568 -3.41 -18.07 0.79
N LEU A 569 -3.88 -17.28 1.76
CA LEU A 569 -4.04 -15.83 1.68
C LEU A 569 -2.86 -15.10 2.34
N PHE A 570 -2.18 -14.24 1.59
CA PHE A 570 -1.09 -13.40 2.06
C PHE A 570 -1.55 -11.94 2.22
N ILE A 571 -1.14 -11.28 3.30
CA ILE A 571 -1.49 -9.88 3.60
C ILE A 571 -0.21 -9.10 3.84
N ASP A 572 -0.05 -7.98 3.13
CA ASP A 572 1.00 -7.00 3.37
C ASP A 572 0.37 -5.62 3.64
N ASP A 573 0.77 -5.00 4.75
CA ASP A 573 0.35 -3.67 5.23
C ASP A 573 1.56 -2.75 5.45
N SER A 574 2.69 -3.05 4.78
CA SER A 574 3.88 -2.22 4.86
C SER A 574 3.55 -0.79 4.38
N PRO A 575 3.83 0.27 5.17
CA PRO A 575 3.54 1.64 4.75
C PRO A 575 4.44 2.07 3.58
N ASN A 576 3.95 3.00 2.76
CA ASN A 576 4.69 3.64 1.65
C ASN A 576 5.25 2.69 0.57
N LEU A 577 4.63 1.53 0.35
CA LEU A 577 5.10 0.54 -0.64
C LEU A 577 5.23 1.11 -2.06
N THR A 578 6.43 0.94 -2.62
CA THR A 578 6.70 1.25 -4.02
C THR A 578 6.22 0.13 -4.95
N MET A 579 6.00 0.48 -6.22
CA MET A 579 5.66 -0.49 -7.27
C MET A 579 6.75 -1.56 -7.48
N MET A 580 8.03 -1.23 -7.24
CA MET A 580 9.13 -2.19 -7.34
C MET A 580 9.07 -3.24 -6.24
N GLU A 581 8.78 -2.84 -5.00
CA GLU A 581 8.60 -3.77 -3.88
C GLU A 581 7.37 -4.67 -4.07
N ILE A 582 6.23 -4.11 -4.51
CA ILE A 582 5.03 -4.89 -4.81
C ILE A 582 5.35 -5.96 -5.87
N ARG A 583 6.02 -5.58 -6.97
CA ARG A 583 6.46 -6.52 -8.02
C ARG A 583 7.44 -7.57 -7.48
N ALA A 584 8.43 -7.19 -6.67
CA ALA A 584 9.41 -8.11 -6.10
C ALA A 584 8.79 -9.09 -5.09
N LYS A 585 7.84 -8.63 -4.26
CA LYS A 585 7.09 -9.47 -3.31
C LYS A 585 6.12 -10.41 -4.04
N ALA A 586 5.38 -9.90 -5.03
CA ALA A 586 4.47 -10.70 -5.86
C ALA A 586 5.21 -11.79 -6.65
N ARG A 587 6.35 -11.46 -7.31
CA ARG A 587 7.26 -12.45 -7.94
C ARG A 587 7.66 -13.57 -6.98
N ARG A 588 8.09 -13.21 -5.77
CA ARG A 588 8.54 -14.16 -4.74
C ARG A 588 7.40 -15.07 -4.25
N LEU A 589 6.19 -14.53 -4.11
CA LEU A 589 5.00 -15.31 -3.77
C LEU A 589 4.55 -16.20 -4.93
N LYS A 590 4.63 -15.74 -6.19
CA LYS A 590 4.36 -16.54 -7.39
C LYS A 590 5.30 -17.74 -7.50
N GLN A 591 6.61 -17.53 -7.33
CA GLN A 591 7.61 -18.60 -7.39
C GLN A 591 7.44 -19.64 -6.26
N LYS A 592 7.04 -19.22 -5.05
CA LYS A 592 6.98 -20.09 -3.87
C LYS A 592 5.62 -20.77 -3.67
N HIS A 593 4.52 -20.10 -4.04
CA HIS A 593 3.14 -20.47 -3.68
C HIS A 593 2.15 -20.38 -4.85
N ASP A 594 2.61 -20.09 -6.08
CA ASP A 594 1.80 -19.99 -7.30
C ASP A 594 0.51 -19.16 -7.13
N ILE A 595 0.66 -17.91 -6.68
CA ILE A 595 -0.46 -16.98 -6.53
C ILE A 595 -1.25 -16.85 -7.84
N LYS A 596 -2.58 -16.78 -7.68
CA LYS A 596 -3.60 -16.68 -8.73
C LYS A 596 -4.34 -15.35 -8.71
N LEU A 597 -4.26 -14.56 -7.64
CA LEU A 597 -4.89 -13.24 -7.54
C LEU A 597 -4.01 -12.26 -6.75
N ILE A 598 -3.91 -11.03 -7.22
CA ILE A 598 -3.28 -9.89 -6.53
C ILE A 598 -4.34 -8.81 -6.34
N VAL A 599 -4.43 -8.23 -5.14
CA VAL A 599 -5.25 -7.04 -4.84
C VAL A 599 -4.35 -5.92 -4.32
N VAL A 600 -4.58 -4.68 -4.76
CA VAL A 600 -3.88 -3.47 -4.30
C VAL A 600 -4.91 -2.44 -3.85
N ASP A 601 -4.82 -1.98 -2.60
CA ASP A 601 -5.90 -1.24 -1.91
C ASP A 601 -5.36 -0.06 -1.06
N TYR A 602 -5.47 1.21 -1.45
CA TYR A 602 -6.00 1.76 -2.70
C TYR A 602 -4.90 2.48 -3.51
N LEU A 603 -5.03 2.46 -4.84
CA LEU A 603 -3.98 2.88 -5.78
C LEU A 603 -3.51 4.33 -5.55
N GLN A 604 -4.43 5.23 -5.18
CA GLN A 604 -4.10 6.64 -4.92
C GLN A 604 -3.22 6.92 -3.69
N LEU A 605 -2.82 5.93 -2.87
CA LEU A 605 -1.75 6.09 -1.86
C LEU A 605 -0.34 5.77 -2.37
N MET A 606 -0.19 5.17 -3.54
CA MET A 606 1.13 4.81 -4.06
C MET A 606 1.99 6.06 -4.34
N THR A 607 3.30 5.95 -4.06
CA THR A 607 4.31 6.95 -4.42
C THR A 607 5.32 6.32 -5.39
N SER A 608 5.75 7.09 -6.39
CA SER A 608 6.76 6.68 -7.37
C SER A 608 8.20 6.79 -6.84
N GLY A 609 8.40 7.40 -5.67
CA GLY A 609 9.72 7.76 -5.12
C GLY A 609 10.44 8.87 -5.90
N LYS A 610 9.83 9.40 -6.98
CA LYS A 610 10.42 10.39 -7.88
C LYS A 610 9.68 11.73 -7.74
N LYS A 611 10.35 12.83 -8.07
CA LYS A 611 9.67 14.11 -8.30
C LYS A 611 9.04 14.10 -9.70
N VAL A 612 7.73 13.91 -9.75
CA VAL A 612 6.90 13.96 -10.97
C VAL A 612 6.24 15.34 -11.10
N GLU A 613 6.03 15.83 -12.32
CA GLU A 613 5.44 17.17 -12.55
C GLU A 613 3.92 17.20 -12.28
N SER A 614 3.25 16.05 -12.37
CA SER A 614 1.81 15.94 -12.14
C SER A 614 1.43 14.54 -11.64
N ARG A 615 0.51 14.48 -10.66
CA ARG A 615 -0.06 13.22 -10.15
C ARG A 615 -0.72 12.38 -11.26
N GLN A 616 -1.18 13.00 -12.35
CA GLN A 616 -1.73 12.31 -13.52
C GLN A 616 -0.67 11.49 -14.29
N GLN A 617 0.57 12.00 -14.37
CA GLN A 617 1.70 11.24 -14.95
C GLN A 617 2.06 10.06 -14.03
N GLU A 618 2.07 10.29 -12.72
CA GLU A 618 2.43 9.29 -11.72
C GLU A 618 1.44 8.12 -11.68
N VAL A 619 0.13 8.40 -11.65
CA VAL A 619 -0.91 7.36 -11.73
C VAL A 619 -0.88 6.63 -13.09
N SER A 620 -0.41 7.28 -14.15
CA SER A 620 -0.17 6.62 -15.44
C SER A 620 1.04 5.67 -15.41
N GLU A 621 2.09 5.99 -14.66
CA GLU A 621 3.23 5.06 -14.43
C GLU A 621 2.78 3.85 -13.59
N PHE A 622 1.95 4.06 -12.56
CA PHE A 622 1.36 2.95 -11.79
C PHE A 622 0.42 2.08 -12.65
N SER A 623 -0.49 2.70 -13.41
CA SER A 623 -1.43 2.02 -14.31
C SER A 623 -0.72 1.03 -15.24
N ARG A 624 0.27 1.54 -15.99
CA ARG A 624 1.09 0.74 -16.90
C ARG A 624 1.88 -0.34 -16.16
N SER A 625 2.41 -0.04 -14.98
CA SER A 625 3.19 -1.00 -14.18
C SER A 625 2.34 -2.15 -13.65
N LEU A 626 1.10 -1.89 -13.22
CA LEU A 626 0.15 -2.93 -12.80
C LEU A 626 -0.27 -3.81 -13.98
N LYS A 627 -0.51 -3.21 -15.16
CA LYS A 627 -0.81 -3.99 -16.37
C LYS A 627 0.37 -4.87 -16.82
N LEU A 628 1.61 -4.40 -16.66
CA LEU A 628 2.81 -5.18 -16.89
C LEU A 628 2.96 -6.29 -15.86
N LEU A 629 2.75 -6.01 -14.57
CA LEU A 629 2.77 -7.00 -13.47
C LEU A 629 1.77 -8.14 -13.71
N ALA A 630 0.53 -7.82 -14.11
CA ALA A 630 -0.51 -8.79 -14.40
C ALA A 630 -0.11 -9.76 -15.51
N LYS A 631 0.40 -9.21 -16.63
CA LYS A 631 0.89 -9.97 -17.78
C LYS A 631 2.11 -10.83 -17.42
N GLU A 632 3.09 -10.25 -16.75
CA GLU A 632 4.36 -10.90 -16.41
C GLU A 632 4.20 -12.11 -15.47
N LEU A 633 3.30 -12.00 -14.49
CA LEU A 633 3.03 -13.08 -13.54
C LEU A 633 1.90 -14.02 -14.00
N GLU A 634 1.27 -13.76 -15.14
CA GLU A 634 0.07 -14.45 -15.63
C GLU A 634 -1.02 -14.55 -14.54
N VAL A 635 -1.33 -13.41 -13.92
CA VAL A 635 -2.23 -13.31 -12.76
C VAL A 635 -3.16 -12.10 -12.89
N PRO A 636 -4.47 -12.24 -12.62
CA PRO A 636 -5.35 -11.09 -12.45
C PRO A 636 -4.89 -10.16 -11.31
N VAL A 637 -4.69 -8.89 -11.64
CA VAL A 637 -4.38 -7.81 -10.67
C VAL A 637 -5.60 -6.92 -10.53
N VAL A 638 -6.18 -6.88 -9.33
CA VAL A 638 -7.29 -6.00 -8.97
C VAL A 638 -6.75 -4.77 -8.27
N ALA A 639 -6.89 -3.60 -8.90
CA ALA A 639 -6.61 -2.31 -8.29
C ALA A 639 -7.90 -1.70 -7.75
N ILE A 640 -7.90 -1.28 -6.48
CA ILE A 640 -8.99 -0.49 -5.90
C ILE A 640 -8.67 0.99 -6.11
N CYS A 641 -9.64 1.70 -6.69
CA CYS A 641 -9.54 3.11 -7.03
C CYS A 641 -10.73 3.91 -6.50
N GLN A 642 -10.49 5.12 -6.01
CA GLN A 642 -11.56 6.08 -5.76
C GLN A 642 -12.06 6.71 -7.09
N LEU A 643 -13.35 7.05 -7.16
CA LEU A 643 -13.99 7.71 -8.30
C LEU A 643 -14.13 9.22 -8.13
N ASN A 644 -13.96 9.98 -9.21
CA ASN A 644 -14.28 11.41 -9.25
C ASN A 644 -15.80 11.64 -9.15
N ARG A 645 -16.20 12.87 -8.82
CA ARG A 645 -17.61 13.25 -8.56
C ARG A 645 -18.47 13.55 -9.79
N GLY A 646 -17.99 13.21 -10.98
CA GLY A 646 -18.78 13.25 -12.22
C GLY A 646 -20.13 12.48 -12.20
N PRO A 647 -20.37 11.44 -11.37
CA PRO A 647 -21.69 10.85 -11.20
C PRO A 647 -22.68 11.77 -10.48
N GLU A 648 -22.23 12.59 -9.53
CA GLU A 648 -23.11 13.30 -8.58
C GLU A 648 -23.91 14.41 -9.26
N GLN A 649 -23.40 14.94 -10.38
CA GLN A 649 -24.05 15.93 -11.23
C GLN A 649 -25.03 15.31 -12.24
N ARG A 650 -25.24 13.98 -12.22
CA ARG A 650 -26.20 13.27 -13.08
C ARG A 650 -27.49 12.98 -12.33
N THR A 651 -28.62 13.04 -13.04
CA THR A 651 -29.94 12.71 -12.52
C THR A 651 -30.04 11.28 -11.99
N ASP A 652 -29.30 10.33 -12.57
CA ASP A 652 -29.29 8.91 -12.17
C ASP A 652 -28.24 8.58 -11.09
N LYS A 653 -27.30 9.51 -10.84
CA LYS A 653 -26.19 9.38 -9.89
C LYS A 653 -25.33 8.11 -10.11
N LYS A 654 -25.39 7.51 -11.31
CA LYS A 654 -24.67 6.25 -11.63
C LYS A 654 -23.26 6.55 -12.13
N PRO A 655 -22.24 5.85 -11.62
CA PRO A 655 -20.87 5.97 -12.09
C PRO A 655 -20.69 5.38 -13.48
N MET A 656 -19.83 6.01 -14.26
CA MET A 656 -19.43 5.64 -15.62
C MET A 656 -17.90 5.59 -15.68
N VAL A 657 -17.33 4.88 -16.67
CA VAL A 657 -15.87 4.71 -16.77
C VAL A 657 -15.15 6.07 -16.90
N SER A 658 -15.80 7.04 -17.53
CA SER A 658 -15.36 8.43 -17.65
C SER A 658 -15.18 9.18 -16.32
N ASP A 659 -15.62 8.62 -15.19
CA ASP A 659 -15.43 9.18 -13.85
C ASP A 659 -14.08 8.80 -13.22
N LEU A 660 -13.27 7.97 -13.89
CA LEU A 660 -11.84 7.77 -13.61
C LEU A 660 -10.98 8.92 -14.17
N ARG A 661 -11.53 10.14 -14.29
CA ARG A 661 -11.06 11.14 -15.27
C ARG A 661 -9.69 11.74 -14.99
N GLU A 662 -9.22 11.73 -13.74
CA GLU A 662 -7.84 12.09 -13.39
C GLU A 662 -6.82 11.01 -13.78
N SER A 663 -7.28 9.92 -14.40
CA SER A 663 -6.50 8.75 -14.75
C SER A 663 -7.02 8.09 -16.02
N GLY A 664 -7.09 8.84 -17.13
CA GLY A 664 -7.48 8.28 -18.44
C GLY A 664 -6.57 7.13 -18.93
N SER A 665 -5.38 6.98 -18.35
CA SER A 665 -4.49 5.83 -18.45
C SER A 665 -5.05 4.57 -17.76
N LEU A 666 -5.57 4.69 -16.54
CA LEU A 666 -6.27 3.60 -15.83
C LEU A 666 -7.47 3.09 -16.64
N GLU A 667 -8.26 4.00 -17.23
CA GLU A 667 -9.33 3.60 -18.16
C GLU A 667 -8.77 2.82 -19.35
N GLN A 668 -7.65 3.22 -19.94
CA GLN A 668 -7.09 2.59 -21.13
C GLN A 668 -6.43 1.23 -20.85
N ASP A 669 -5.53 1.16 -19.88
CA ASP A 669 -4.70 -0.03 -19.59
C ASP A 669 -5.52 -1.21 -19.06
N ALA A 670 -6.56 -0.94 -18.26
CA ALA A 670 -7.42 -1.97 -17.69
C ALA A 670 -8.13 -2.82 -18.76
N ASP A 671 -8.30 -4.10 -18.49
CA ASP A 671 -9.13 -5.00 -19.31
C ASP A 671 -10.57 -5.04 -18.82
N MET A 672 -10.77 -4.77 -17.53
CA MET A 672 -12.06 -4.79 -16.87
C MET A 672 -12.18 -3.60 -15.91
N VAL A 673 -13.33 -2.94 -15.89
CA VAL A 673 -13.65 -1.86 -14.94
C VAL A 673 -15.01 -2.15 -14.34
N ILE A 674 -15.03 -2.37 -13.02
CA ILE A 674 -16.21 -2.60 -12.20
C ILE A 674 -16.43 -1.36 -11.35
N LEU A 675 -17.61 -0.74 -11.47
CA LEU A 675 -18.00 0.48 -10.78
C LEU A 675 -19.07 0.13 -9.73
N LEU A 676 -18.77 0.37 -8.45
CA LEU A 676 -19.72 0.14 -7.36
C LEU A 676 -20.69 1.32 -7.24
N HIS A 677 -21.97 1.07 -7.47
CA HIS A 677 -23.07 1.99 -7.18
C HIS A 677 -23.97 1.44 -6.07
N ARG A 678 -24.51 2.34 -5.26
CA ARG A 678 -25.44 2.04 -4.17
C ARG A 678 -26.56 3.08 -4.20
N PRO A 679 -27.79 2.71 -4.59
CA PRO A 679 -28.91 3.65 -4.62
C PRO A 679 -29.21 4.21 -3.21
N ASP A 680 -29.24 3.31 -2.23
CA ASP A 680 -29.50 3.59 -0.80
C ASP A 680 -28.50 4.56 -0.16
N ALA A 681 -27.27 4.63 -0.70
CA ALA A 681 -26.25 5.57 -0.23
C ALA A 681 -26.60 7.02 -0.56
N PHE A 682 -27.45 7.27 -1.56
CA PHE A 682 -27.99 8.59 -1.86
C PHE A 682 -29.33 8.80 -1.16
N GLU A 683 -30.31 7.90 -1.37
CA GLU A 683 -31.69 8.06 -0.95
C GLU A 683 -32.10 6.91 -0.01
N ARG A 684 -32.35 7.24 1.28
CA ARG A 684 -32.54 6.22 2.34
C ARG A 684 -33.80 5.38 2.14
N ASP A 685 -34.83 5.97 1.54
CA ASP A 685 -36.12 5.34 1.27
C ASP A 685 -36.23 4.82 -0.18
N ASP A 686 -35.09 4.66 -0.88
CA ASP A 686 -35.03 3.97 -2.18
C ASP A 686 -35.57 2.53 -2.01
N PRO A 687 -36.50 2.06 -2.87
CA PRO A 687 -37.08 0.72 -2.77
C PRO A 687 -36.05 -0.42 -2.90
N ARG A 688 -34.81 -0.12 -3.32
CA ARG A 688 -33.66 -1.02 -3.42
C ARG A 688 -32.75 -0.94 -2.18
N GLY A 689 -33.25 -0.46 -1.04
CA GLY A 689 -32.52 -0.39 0.23
C GLY A 689 -31.91 -1.75 0.63
N GLY A 690 -30.58 -1.82 0.68
CA GLY A 690 -29.83 -3.07 0.91
C GLY A 690 -29.22 -3.70 -0.35
N GLU A 691 -29.53 -3.20 -1.55
CA GLU A 691 -28.90 -3.60 -2.81
C GLU A 691 -27.67 -2.73 -3.13
N ALA A 692 -26.83 -3.22 -4.04
CA ALA A 692 -25.76 -2.49 -4.71
C ALA A 692 -25.64 -2.98 -6.16
N ASP A 693 -25.31 -2.08 -7.07
CA ASP A 693 -25.06 -2.37 -8.48
C ASP A 693 -23.54 -2.49 -8.70
N LEU A 694 -23.08 -3.67 -9.10
CA LEU A 694 -21.75 -3.87 -9.69
C LEU A 694 -21.85 -3.60 -11.20
N ILE A 695 -21.57 -2.37 -11.60
CA ILE A 695 -21.66 -1.92 -12.99
C ILE A 695 -20.33 -2.28 -13.68
N LEU A 696 -20.35 -3.34 -14.50
CA LEU A 696 -19.23 -3.73 -15.36
C LEU A 696 -19.16 -2.74 -16.54
N GLY A 697 -18.62 -1.55 -16.28
CA GLY A 697 -18.58 -0.43 -17.22
C GLY A 697 -17.60 -0.62 -18.38
N LYS A 698 -16.56 -1.46 -18.21
CA LYS A 698 -15.65 -1.89 -19.27
C LYS A 698 -15.35 -3.37 -19.14
N HIS A 699 -15.38 -4.08 -20.27
CA HIS A 699 -14.89 -5.45 -20.38
C HIS A 699 -14.29 -5.62 -21.78
N ARG A 700 -13.00 -6.00 -21.89
CA ARG A 700 -12.32 -6.19 -23.18
C ARG A 700 -12.70 -7.51 -23.89
N ASN A 701 -13.06 -8.54 -23.11
CA ASN A 701 -13.16 -9.93 -23.59
C ASN A 701 -14.62 -10.45 -23.65
N GLY A 702 -15.61 -9.61 -23.33
CA GLY A 702 -17.01 -10.01 -23.25
C GLY A 702 -17.94 -8.81 -23.08
N PRO A 703 -19.24 -9.04 -22.79
CA PRO A 703 -20.21 -7.97 -22.64
C PRO A 703 -19.98 -7.14 -21.37
N THR A 704 -20.47 -5.89 -21.40
CA THR A 704 -20.72 -5.08 -20.21
C THR A 704 -22.07 -5.45 -19.60
N ALA A 705 -22.22 -5.25 -18.28
CA ALA A 705 -23.40 -5.66 -17.53
C ALA A 705 -23.60 -4.76 -16.29
N THR A 706 -24.73 -4.92 -15.61
CA THR A 706 -24.94 -4.40 -14.25
C THR A 706 -25.50 -5.54 -13.41
N ILE A 707 -24.70 -6.04 -12.48
CA ILE A 707 -25.06 -7.16 -11.60
C ILE A 707 -25.57 -6.55 -10.30
N THR A 708 -26.77 -6.92 -9.86
CA THR A 708 -27.32 -6.47 -8.58
C THR A 708 -26.96 -7.47 -7.49
N VAL A 709 -26.35 -6.98 -6.41
CA VAL A 709 -25.93 -7.78 -5.24
C VAL A 709 -26.53 -7.18 -3.96
N ALA A 710 -26.80 -8.00 -2.95
CA ALA A 710 -27.19 -7.49 -1.64
C ALA A 710 -25.93 -7.11 -0.83
N HIS A 711 -25.89 -5.88 -0.28
CA HIS A 711 -24.77 -5.43 0.53
C HIS A 711 -25.02 -5.76 2.02
N GLN A 712 -24.13 -6.53 2.63
CA GLN A 712 -24.18 -6.92 4.04
C GLN A 712 -22.99 -6.30 4.78
N LEU A 713 -22.86 -4.97 4.69
CA LEU A 713 -21.71 -4.21 5.18
C LEU A 713 -21.47 -4.36 6.69
N HIS A 714 -22.52 -4.64 7.48
CA HIS A 714 -22.40 -4.99 8.90
C HIS A 714 -21.69 -6.34 9.16
N LEU A 715 -21.58 -7.20 8.14
CA LEU A 715 -20.73 -8.40 8.09
C LEU A 715 -19.43 -8.17 7.29
N SER A 716 -19.19 -6.96 6.75
CA SER A 716 -18.10 -6.61 5.82
C SER A 716 -18.04 -7.45 4.54
N LYS A 717 -19.19 -7.59 3.86
CA LYS A 717 -19.28 -8.26 2.55
C LYS A 717 -20.48 -7.84 1.72
N PHE A 718 -20.47 -8.21 0.45
CA PHE A 718 -21.62 -8.30 -0.44
C PHE A 718 -22.00 -9.78 -0.66
N VAL A 719 -23.18 -10.06 -1.22
CA VAL A 719 -23.65 -11.41 -1.62
C VAL A 719 -24.53 -11.33 -2.85
N ASP A 720 -24.60 -12.40 -3.64
CA ASP A 720 -25.61 -12.55 -4.70
C ASP A 720 -27.04 -12.34 -4.18
N MET A 721 -27.91 -11.82 -5.04
CA MET A 721 -29.35 -11.80 -4.79
C MET A 721 -29.92 -13.22 -4.79
N ALA A 722 -31.00 -13.44 -4.03
CA ALA A 722 -31.66 -14.73 -4.00
C ALA A 722 -32.41 -14.98 -5.33
N ARG A 723 -31.89 -15.89 -6.15
CA ARG A 723 -32.60 -16.39 -7.34
C ARG A 723 -33.91 -17.07 -6.90
N GLY A 724 -35.03 -16.62 -7.48
CA GLY A 724 -36.39 -17.10 -7.20
C GLY A 724 -36.85 -18.23 -8.11
#